data_AF-A0A7M7KKX0-F1
#
_entry.id   AF-A0A7M7KKX0-F1
#
_cell.length_a   1.000
_cell.length_b   1.000
_cell.length_c   1.000
_cell.angle_alpha   90.00
_cell.angle_beta   90.00
_cell.angle_gamma   90.00
#
_symmetry.space_group_name_H-M   'P 1'
#
loop_
_entity.id
_entity.type
_entity.pdbx_description
1 polymer ?
#
loop_
_entity_poly.entity_id
_entity_poly.type
_entity_poly.pdbx_seq_one_letter_code
_entity_poly.pdbx_strand_id
1 'polypeptide(L)'
;MLRALCIFAAWSTDVNWSNYTLKAVPKKTQQCQLLKMIRITLLILVLSVVLQDAFFTVGQGNPSTDGEKLPNERGSIVKLPRYQRQTIMLTLPQDKSWADYDYLSVFCHRARQDFAHVRIPRDQLTIPVARGSGPTPSIKYFGKLLGELPTFAHEVRGTVYAANENTVVITNFYYDGEGPDAHFWVGTTGRPTSAGIQVANEVGSHQKLQRYRDAYLVLTLPEGKKITDFSYFGVWCKQATADFGHIKIPHDFSPPREVSLGPIPTYAHGTSADDVIVKDFKTLFIKNLKYDGAGPDAFFLVGRGQAPTPNGIKVPDERGSLSRLHGYYGEDITIRLPPGVSVFDIDYFGLYCIRYTENFGHVNLRQEMLNVPTDIMALKSEILTFDNCEDIIPDHLQVSWKIDGQNIFFRLNGRADPEQYISFGISGKRDRTTMEHADVAVAYYDKKISLIVLKDYFLESRAQCSTNGGVCPDEHNGGRNDLTLISSEYRNGIIEVVYSRPLATNDLNDRNIPAYGDTAIVAAIGPWSDSIILKHTKYVTRDTIFINFGRPPINQCLPLSNRKDPAVAGQPFAARKIKNVNKFTAQIGPTGGSKGYVKITGQEGWGIAWWINGQLIPELHVVRGHNYTFVVEGGLESTNTAKYHPFYITNSPAGGGANHIEELNSDSHKVYAGIDISPEGKVTPATGRYCEWKHKTIDLAEEVDTFEEYKATLRLQCDPGQPGTFFWTPDGNTPNTVYYQCFTHSYLGWKIRVLNEGENSSTSRSAGISLLTVALIFQRLLR
;
A
#
# COMPACT_ATOMS: atom_id res chain seq x y z
N MET A 1 30.41 36.60 50.27
CA MET A 1 29.74 37.02 51.52
C MET A 1 28.28 37.30 51.20
N LEU A 2 27.39 36.59 51.89
CA LEU A 2 25.93 36.67 51.80
C LEU A 2 25.36 37.96 52.44
N ARG A 3 24.07 38.20 52.13
CA ARG A 3 23.04 39.05 52.79
C ARG A 3 22.85 40.45 52.16
N ALA A 4 21.84 40.66 51.31
CA ALA A 4 20.38 40.67 51.51
C ALA A 4 19.87 41.95 52.21
N LEU A 5 19.08 42.75 51.48
CA LEU A 5 17.83 43.33 51.99
C LEU A 5 16.91 43.71 50.80
N CYS A 6 15.78 43.01 50.72
CA CYS A 6 14.57 43.44 50.01
C CYS A 6 13.87 44.56 50.78
N ILE A 7 13.04 45.36 50.10
CA ILE A 7 11.70 45.89 50.48
C ILE A 7 11.37 46.97 49.42
N PHE A 8 10.50 46.68 48.42
CA PHE A 8 9.03 46.70 48.40
C PHE A 8 8.42 48.10 48.18
N ALA A 9 7.75 48.25 47.02
CA ALA A 9 6.42 48.86 46.79
C ALA A 9 6.37 49.45 45.36
N ALA A 10 5.63 48.89 44.40
CA ALA A 10 4.16 48.91 44.26
C ALA A 10 3.63 50.28 43.78
N TRP A 11 2.71 50.44 42.82
CA TRP A 11 1.79 49.56 42.10
C TRP A 11 1.31 50.26 40.80
N SER A 12 0.97 49.44 39.81
CA SER A 12 -0.17 49.63 38.91
C SER A 12 -0.47 48.20 38.41
N THR A 13 -1.20 47.37 39.16
CA THR A 13 -2.67 47.23 39.09
C THR A 13 -3.26 47.70 37.78
N ASP A 14 -2.96 46.95 36.72
CA ASP A 14 -3.95 46.33 35.85
C ASP A 14 -3.24 45.84 34.60
N VAL A 15 -2.39 44.84 34.79
CA VAL A 15 -2.22 43.86 33.72
C VAL A 15 -2.54 42.53 34.37
N ASN A 16 -3.81 42.15 34.28
CA ASN A 16 -4.21 40.79 34.49
C ASN A 16 -3.55 39.97 33.37
N TRP A 17 -2.40 39.35 33.67
CA TRP A 17 -1.66 38.50 32.73
C TRP A 17 -2.39 37.17 32.44
N SER A 18 -3.65 37.02 32.90
CA SER A 18 -4.60 35.98 32.50
C SER A 18 -5.00 36.04 31.01
N ASN A 19 -4.60 37.09 30.28
CA ASN A 19 -5.01 37.30 28.88
C ASN A 19 -3.95 36.89 27.84
N TYR A 20 -2.93 36.11 28.20
CA TYR A 20 -2.13 35.37 27.22
C TYR A 20 -2.72 33.98 27.03
N THR A 21 -3.46 33.78 25.95
CA THR A 21 -3.93 32.45 25.58
C THR A 21 -2.76 31.61 25.06
N LEU A 22 -2.34 30.61 25.84
CA LEU A 22 -1.76 29.39 25.27
C LEU A 22 -2.84 28.75 24.40
N LYS A 23 -2.83 29.02 23.10
CA LYS A 23 -3.53 28.13 22.16
C LYS A 23 -2.59 26.97 21.91
N ALA A 24 -2.83 25.86 22.61
CA ALA A 24 -2.51 24.56 22.05
C ALA A 24 -3.21 24.53 20.68
N VAL A 25 -2.43 24.62 19.61
CA VAL A 25 -2.95 24.34 18.28
C VAL A 25 -2.81 22.84 18.15
N PRO A 26 -3.87 22.03 18.36
CA PRO A 26 -3.84 20.71 17.77
C PRO A 26 -3.64 20.97 16.29
N LYS A 27 -2.54 20.47 15.71
CA LYS A 27 -2.49 20.31 14.26
C LYS A 27 -3.75 19.50 13.95
N LYS A 28 -4.75 20.12 13.31
CA LYS A 28 -6.02 19.49 12.94
C LYS A 28 -5.76 18.52 11.78
N THR A 29 -4.91 17.54 12.06
CA THR A 29 -4.49 16.38 11.28
C THR A 29 -3.33 15.76 12.07
N GLN A 30 -3.45 14.47 12.41
CA GLN A 30 -2.49 13.59 13.10
C GLN A 30 -2.63 13.40 14.63
N GLN A 31 -3.45 12.42 15.05
CA GLN A 31 -3.10 11.54 16.18
C GLN A 31 -2.11 10.49 15.63
N CYS A 32 -0.95 10.15 16.19
CA CYS A 32 -0.38 10.33 17.53
C CYS A 32 0.88 11.21 17.49
N GLN A 33 0.77 12.50 17.78
CA GLN A 33 1.88 13.21 18.41
C GLN A 33 1.42 13.57 19.83
N LEU A 34 2.11 13.01 20.82
CA LEU A 34 2.30 13.68 22.12
C LEU A 34 2.46 15.17 21.81
N LEU A 35 1.66 16.06 22.41
CA LEU A 35 1.75 17.50 22.12
C LEU A 35 3.23 17.91 22.25
N LYS A 36 3.86 18.28 21.13
CA LYS A 36 5.30 18.59 21.02
C LYS A 36 5.58 20.02 20.58
N MET A 37 4.56 20.74 20.13
CA MET A 37 4.66 22.15 19.75
C MET A 37 3.61 22.99 20.45
N ILE A 38 4.04 24.12 20.99
CA ILE A 38 3.17 25.12 21.58
C ILE A 38 3.44 26.47 20.90
N ARG A 39 2.36 27.19 20.53
CA ARG A 39 2.45 28.57 20.02
C ARG A 39 2.35 29.54 21.18
N ILE A 40 3.30 30.47 21.26
CA ILE A 40 3.31 31.51 22.28
C ILE A 40 3.55 32.85 21.61
N THR A 41 2.67 33.80 21.89
CA THR A 41 2.85 35.20 21.53
C THR A 41 3.50 35.91 22.70
N LEU A 42 4.78 36.29 22.54
CA LEU A 42 5.56 36.94 23.60
C LEU A 42 5.54 38.46 23.42
N LEU A 43 5.11 39.16 24.49
CA LEU A 43 5.27 40.60 24.64
C LEU A 43 6.27 40.86 25.78
N ILE A 44 7.56 40.95 25.46
CA ILE A 44 8.58 41.33 26.45
C ILE A 44 8.90 42.82 26.28
N LEU A 45 8.44 43.65 27.22
CA LEU A 45 8.66 45.09 27.25
C LEU A 45 9.46 45.47 28.50
N VAL A 46 10.78 45.23 28.51
CA VAL A 46 11.65 45.72 29.61
C VAL A 46 13.05 46.11 29.10
N LEU A 47 13.58 47.18 29.70
CA LEU A 47 14.84 47.88 29.40
C LEU A 47 16.10 47.00 29.35
N SER A 48 17.04 47.49 28.55
CA SER A 48 18.24 46.89 27.93
C SER A 48 19.31 46.23 28.82
N VAL A 49 19.08 45.92 30.10
CA VAL A 49 20.22 45.70 31.02
C VAL A 49 20.31 44.31 31.68
N VAL A 50 19.31 43.42 31.65
CA VAL A 50 19.35 42.20 32.51
C VAL A 50 19.06 40.85 31.82
N LEU A 51 19.05 40.76 30.48
CA LEU A 51 18.86 39.49 29.75
C LEU A 51 20.17 38.83 29.29
N GLN A 52 21.27 38.95 30.05
CA GLN A 52 22.55 38.39 29.58
C GLN A 52 22.61 36.85 29.62
N ASP A 53 21.65 36.15 30.24
CA ASP A 53 21.69 34.68 30.41
C ASP A 53 20.29 34.04 30.57
N ALA A 54 19.33 34.46 29.73
CA ALA A 54 17.95 33.95 29.73
C ALA A 54 17.75 32.85 28.68
N PHE A 55 17.02 31.79 29.06
CA PHE A 55 16.70 30.63 28.22
C PHE A 55 15.23 30.26 28.38
N PHE A 56 14.66 29.58 27.38
CA PHE A 56 13.41 28.85 27.59
C PHE A 56 13.71 27.63 28.45
N THR A 57 12.90 27.37 29.46
CA THR A 57 13.02 26.22 30.35
C THR A 57 11.68 25.57 30.60
N VAL A 58 11.66 24.26 30.76
CA VAL A 58 10.48 23.48 31.17
C VAL A 58 10.77 22.68 32.42
N GLY A 59 9.76 22.47 33.25
CA GLY A 59 9.94 21.72 34.48
C GLY A 59 8.64 21.23 35.06
N GLN A 60 8.76 20.36 36.05
CA GLN A 60 7.64 19.88 36.87
C GLN A 60 7.57 20.71 38.16
N GLY A 61 6.37 20.95 38.68
CA GLY A 61 6.14 21.76 39.88
C GLY A 61 6.11 23.27 39.61
N ASN A 62 6.76 24.06 40.49
CA ASN A 62 6.71 25.52 40.43
C ASN A 62 7.88 26.12 39.63
N PRO A 63 7.65 27.18 38.84
CA PRO A 63 8.64 27.82 37.96
C PRO A 63 9.80 28.55 38.68
N SER A 64 9.96 28.37 39.99
CA SER A 64 11.01 28.98 40.80
C SER A 64 12.33 28.21 40.83
N THR A 65 12.37 26.99 40.28
CA THR A 65 13.57 26.14 40.21
C THR A 65 14.03 25.99 38.77
N ASP A 66 15.35 25.93 38.58
CA ASP A 66 16.01 25.86 37.27
C ASP A 66 15.50 24.64 36.49
N GLY A 67 14.74 24.90 35.42
CA GLY A 67 14.12 23.86 34.60
C GLY A 67 15.06 23.33 33.52
N GLU A 68 14.63 22.28 32.81
CA GLU A 68 15.33 21.76 31.63
C GLU A 68 15.35 22.82 30.52
N LYS A 69 16.55 23.17 30.03
CA LYS A 69 16.71 24.14 28.93
C LYS A 69 16.11 23.61 27.64
N LEU A 70 15.30 24.46 26.99
CA LEU A 70 14.77 24.20 25.67
C LEU A 70 15.50 24.99 24.59
N PRO A 71 15.66 24.39 23.39
CA PRO A 71 16.05 25.13 22.20
C PRO A 71 15.03 26.24 21.88
N ASN A 72 15.52 27.38 21.39
CA ASN A 72 14.68 28.46 20.89
C ASN A 72 14.03 28.12 19.53
N GLU A 73 13.33 29.07 18.92
CA GLU A 73 12.61 28.88 17.65
C GLU A 73 13.49 28.52 16.44
N ARG A 74 14.81 28.67 16.59
CA ARG A 74 15.83 28.31 15.58
C ARG A 74 16.53 27.00 15.92
N GLY A 75 16.05 26.26 16.93
CA GLY A 75 16.66 25.03 17.40
C GLY A 75 17.98 25.23 18.16
N SER A 76 18.26 26.46 18.63
CA SER A 76 19.51 26.77 19.34
C SER A 76 19.32 26.83 20.85
N ILE A 77 20.27 26.26 21.59
CA ILE A 77 20.32 26.31 23.07
C ILE A 77 21.16 27.49 23.60
N VAL A 78 21.47 28.48 22.74
CA VAL A 78 22.15 29.72 23.14
C VAL A 78 21.19 30.71 23.79
N LYS A 79 21.73 31.75 24.46
CA LYS A 79 20.94 32.78 25.14
C LYS A 79 19.88 33.40 24.22
N LEU A 80 18.72 33.72 24.78
CA LEU A 80 17.60 34.24 24.02
C LEU A 80 17.88 35.62 23.40
N PRO A 81 17.50 35.83 22.12
CA PRO A 81 17.53 37.15 21.51
C PRO A 81 16.39 38.03 22.03
N ARG A 82 16.40 39.31 21.67
CA ARG A 82 15.31 40.23 21.99
C ARG A 82 14.09 39.94 21.12
N TYR A 83 12.94 39.66 21.74
CA TYR A 83 11.65 39.49 21.04
C TYR A 83 10.81 40.77 21.12
N GLN A 84 10.21 41.20 20.01
CA GLN A 84 9.33 42.38 19.94
C GLN A 84 7.99 42.02 19.28
N ARG A 85 6.97 41.64 20.06
CA ARG A 85 5.63 41.25 19.55
C ARG A 85 5.66 40.16 18.48
N GLN A 86 6.48 39.14 18.71
CA GLN A 86 6.64 38.03 17.77
C GLN A 86 5.96 36.79 18.32
N THR A 87 5.29 36.04 17.43
CA THR A 87 4.81 34.70 17.75
C THR A 87 5.88 33.72 17.34
N ILE A 88 6.30 32.87 18.27
CA ILE A 88 7.37 31.90 18.04
C ILE A 88 6.85 30.48 18.27
N MET A 89 7.45 29.53 17.56
CA MET A 89 7.19 28.10 17.69
C MET A 89 8.33 27.47 18.48
N LEU A 90 8.00 26.81 19.59
CA LEU A 90 8.96 26.03 20.36
C LEU A 90 8.63 24.54 20.21
N THR A 91 9.68 23.75 20.01
CA THR A 91 9.57 22.31 19.73
C THR A 91 10.34 21.54 20.79
N LEU A 92 9.71 20.55 21.41
CA LEU A 92 10.38 19.64 22.34
C LEU A 92 11.23 18.59 21.59
N PRO A 93 12.31 18.08 22.22
CA PRO A 93 13.06 16.93 21.72
C PRO A 93 12.17 15.71 21.38
N GLN A 94 12.65 14.85 20.48
CA GLN A 94 11.83 13.76 19.90
C GLN A 94 11.29 12.76 20.95
N ASP A 95 11.92 12.64 22.11
CA ASP A 95 11.56 11.75 23.21
C ASP A 95 10.68 12.40 24.30
N LYS A 96 10.35 13.70 24.19
CA LYS A 96 9.63 14.47 25.22
C LYS A 96 8.24 14.95 24.76
N SER A 97 7.34 15.20 25.71
CA SER A 97 6.02 15.79 25.49
C SER A 97 5.73 16.95 26.43
N TRP A 98 4.90 17.90 25.99
CA TRP A 98 4.41 18.98 26.85
C TRP A 98 3.58 18.45 28.03
N ALA A 99 3.00 17.23 27.92
CA ALA A 99 2.33 16.58 29.04
C ALA A 99 3.27 16.20 30.19
N ASP A 100 4.58 16.09 29.92
CA ASP A 100 5.58 15.71 30.91
C ASP A 100 5.99 16.89 31.82
N TYR A 101 5.57 18.12 31.51
CA TYR A 101 5.97 19.35 32.20
C TYR A 101 4.77 20.13 32.74
N ASP A 102 4.97 20.87 33.83
CA ASP A 102 3.93 21.71 34.47
C ASP A 102 3.98 23.17 34.00
N TYR A 103 5.15 23.64 33.56
CA TYR A 103 5.34 25.01 33.12
C TYR A 103 6.37 25.13 32.00
N LEU A 104 6.28 26.24 31.28
CA LEU A 104 7.32 26.78 30.42
C LEU A 104 7.67 28.18 30.91
N SER A 105 8.95 28.45 31.13
CA SER A 105 9.47 29.70 31.67
C SER A 105 10.56 30.30 30.79
N VAL A 106 10.65 31.63 30.78
CA VAL A 106 11.84 32.38 30.41
C VAL A 106 12.66 32.57 31.69
N PHE A 107 13.65 31.71 31.89
CA PHE A 107 14.42 31.65 33.12
C PHE A 107 15.83 32.20 32.93
N CYS A 108 16.23 33.12 33.80
CA CYS A 108 17.59 33.65 33.84
C CYS A 108 18.43 32.85 34.83
N HIS A 109 19.36 32.03 34.31
CA HIS A 109 20.14 31.10 35.13
C HIS A 109 21.11 31.85 36.05
N ARG A 110 21.69 32.96 35.56
CA ARG A 110 22.60 33.80 36.35
C ARG A 110 21.92 34.51 37.51
N ALA A 111 20.68 34.96 37.33
CA ALA A 111 19.88 35.61 38.38
C ALA A 111 19.07 34.61 39.23
N ARG A 112 19.02 33.33 38.81
CA ARG A 112 18.13 32.29 39.35
C ARG A 112 16.69 32.78 39.49
N GLN A 113 16.21 33.48 38.47
CA GLN A 113 14.93 34.14 38.50
C GLN A 113 14.12 33.80 37.25
N ASP A 114 12.87 33.44 37.48
CA ASP A 114 11.84 33.33 36.46
C ASP A 114 11.37 34.74 36.07
N PHE A 115 11.58 35.11 34.81
CA PHE A 115 11.13 36.40 34.30
C PHE A 115 9.69 36.38 33.79
N ALA A 116 9.24 35.21 33.31
CA ALA A 116 7.87 34.99 32.89
C ALA A 116 7.66 33.49 32.67
N HIS A 117 6.55 32.96 33.15
CA HIS A 117 6.15 31.58 32.87
C HIS A 117 4.71 31.50 32.43
N VAL A 118 4.38 30.38 31.79
CA VAL A 118 3.02 29.93 31.58
C VAL A 118 2.89 28.51 32.09
N ARG A 119 1.78 28.23 32.79
CA ARG A 119 1.44 26.87 33.21
C ARG A 119 0.85 26.10 32.04
N ILE A 120 1.24 24.83 31.93
CA ILE A 120 0.78 23.95 30.87
C ILE A 120 -0.56 23.34 31.32
N PRO A 121 -1.69 23.62 30.64
CA PRO A 121 -3.01 23.14 31.07
C PRO A 121 -3.19 21.66 30.72
N ARG A 122 -2.83 20.76 31.66
CA ARG A 122 -2.85 19.30 31.46
C ARG A 122 -4.22 18.74 31.09
N ASP A 123 -5.26 19.35 31.60
CA ASP A 123 -6.68 19.07 31.37
C ASP A 123 -7.17 19.40 29.94
N GLN A 124 -6.45 20.27 29.21
CA GLN A 124 -6.72 20.55 27.79
C GLN A 124 -5.82 19.75 26.83
N LEU A 125 -4.88 18.96 27.36
CA LEU A 125 -3.90 18.17 26.59
C LEU A 125 -4.28 16.68 26.47
N THR A 126 -5.38 16.24 27.09
CA THR A 126 -5.79 14.83 27.12
C THR A 126 -6.42 14.37 25.81
N ILE A 127 -5.65 13.62 25.02
CA ILE A 127 -6.16 12.64 24.05
C ILE A 127 -5.82 11.24 24.60
N PRO A 128 -6.75 10.26 24.59
CA PRO A 128 -6.48 8.91 25.11
C PRO A 128 -5.34 8.23 24.34
N VAL A 129 -4.41 7.62 25.06
CA VAL A 129 -3.27 6.89 24.51
C VAL A 129 -3.74 5.55 23.95
N ALA A 130 -3.78 5.42 22.62
CA ALA A 130 -3.72 4.12 21.97
C ALA A 130 -2.26 3.79 21.64
N ARG A 131 -1.66 2.84 22.37
CA ARG A 131 -0.44 2.15 21.90
C ARG A 131 -0.86 1.24 20.75
N GLY A 132 -0.66 1.70 19.52
CA GLY A 132 -0.92 0.91 18.32
C GLY A 132 -0.37 1.62 17.10
N SER A 133 0.43 0.88 16.33
CA SER A 133 0.86 1.21 14.97
C SER A 133 -0.35 1.53 14.08
N GLY A 134 -0.73 2.80 14.01
CA GLY A 134 -1.76 3.33 13.11
C GLY A 134 -1.13 4.15 11.97
N PRO A 135 -1.79 4.24 10.80
CA PRO A 135 -1.26 4.90 9.62
C PRO A 135 -1.13 6.42 9.80
N THR A 136 -0.02 6.98 9.31
CA THR A 136 0.29 8.41 9.25
C THR A 136 -0.72 9.15 8.35
N PRO A 137 -1.39 10.22 8.79
CA PRO A 137 -2.39 10.88 7.93
C PRO A 137 -1.80 11.49 6.66
N SER A 138 -2.55 11.37 5.57
CA SER A 138 -2.26 12.01 4.29
C SER A 138 -2.17 13.52 4.45
N ILE A 139 -1.08 14.10 3.95
CA ILE A 139 -0.90 15.55 3.88
C ILE A 139 -1.80 16.06 2.75
N LYS A 140 -2.78 16.93 3.05
CA LYS A 140 -3.59 17.60 2.03
C LYS A 140 -2.92 18.93 1.65
N TYR A 141 -2.60 19.07 0.37
CA TYR A 141 -2.10 20.29 -0.24
C TYR A 141 -3.04 20.64 -1.39
N PHE A 142 -3.49 21.89 -1.51
CA PHE A 142 -4.49 22.29 -2.51
C PHE A 142 -3.91 23.15 -3.64
N GLY A 143 -2.59 23.37 -3.62
CA GLY A 143 -1.92 24.30 -4.50
C GLY A 143 -1.72 25.68 -3.86
N LYS A 144 -1.48 26.68 -4.70
CA LYS A 144 -1.16 28.05 -4.27
C LYS A 144 -2.43 28.85 -4.04
N LEU A 145 -2.55 29.49 -2.87
CA LEU A 145 -3.72 30.30 -2.52
C LEU A 145 -3.89 31.47 -3.51
N LEU A 146 -5.11 31.61 -4.06
CA LEU A 146 -5.52 32.76 -4.85
C LEU A 146 -6.28 33.79 -4.00
N GLY A 147 -7.18 33.33 -3.12
CA GLY A 147 -7.92 34.21 -2.21
C GLY A 147 -9.16 33.56 -1.61
N GLU A 148 -9.93 34.33 -0.86
CA GLU A 148 -11.22 33.92 -0.31
C GLU A 148 -12.34 34.65 -1.04
N LEU A 149 -13.38 33.91 -1.46
CA LEU A 149 -14.55 34.48 -2.12
C LEU A 149 -15.30 35.37 -1.12
N PRO A 150 -15.45 36.67 -1.40
CA PRO A 150 -16.27 37.55 -0.58
C PRO A 150 -17.76 37.26 -0.85
N THR A 151 -18.58 37.42 0.19
CA THR A 151 -20.03 37.27 0.07
C THR A 151 -20.67 38.57 -0.39
N PHE A 152 -21.05 38.65 -1.68
CA PHE A 152 -21.81 39.79 -2.20
C PHE A 152 -23.30 39.50 -2.31
N ALA A 153 -23.67 38.28 -2.70
CA ALA A 153 -25.04 37.81 -2.71
C ALA A 153 -25.08 36.29 -2.52
N HIS A 154 -26.25 35.77 -2.13
CA HIS A 154 -26.51 34.32 -2.06
C HIS A 154 -25.53 33.51 -1.22
N GLU A 155 -24.97 34.16 -0.20
CA GLU A 155 -24.05 33.56 0.77
C GLU A 155 -22.80 32.91 0.14
N VAL A 156 -22.40 33.32 -1.08
CA VAL A 156 -21.20 32.78 -1.73
C VAL A 156 -19.98 33.00 -0.85
N ARG A 157 -19.29 31.92 -0.50
CA ARG A 157 -18.01 31.92 0.24
C ARG A 157 -17.22 30.66 -0.07
N GLY A 158 -15.92 30.70 0.21
CA GLY A 158 -15.00 29.57 0.03
C GLY A 158 -13.57 30.06 -0.20
N THR A 159 -12.60 29.19 0.00
CA THR A 159 -11.18 29.50 -0.22
C THR A 159 -10.71 28.90 -1.54
N VAL A 160 -10.14 29.73 -2.41
CA VAL A 160 -9.78 29.40 -3.79
C VAL A 160 -8.27 29.25 -3.92
N TYR A 161 -7.84 28.13 -4.50
CA TYR A 161 -6.45 27.77 -4.75
C TYR A 161 -6.24 27.51 -6.24
N ALA A 162 -5.08 27.89 -6.78
CA ALA A 162 -4.59 27.38 -8.05
C ALA A 162 -3.94 26.03 -7.82
N ALA A 163 -4.53 24.95 -8.33
CA ALA A 163 -3.98 23.61 -8.21
C ALA A 163 -2.79 23.39 -9.17
N ASN A 164 -2.89 23.92 -10.38
CA ASN A 164 -1.84 23.97 -11.41
C ASN A 164 -2.12 25.17 -12.35
N GLU A 165 -1.62 25.16 -13.59
CA GLU A 165 -1.85 26.26 -14.55
C GLU A 165 -3.30 26.41 -15.05
N ASN A 166 -4.13 25.37 -14.99
CA ASN A 166 -5.47 25.35 -15.60
C ASN A 166 -6.59 24.83 -14.68
N THR A 167 -6.27 24.50 -13.43
CA THR A 167 -7.20 23.90 -12.47
C THR A 167 -7.26 24.72 -11.21
N VAL A 168 -8.48 24.98 -10.74
CA VAL A 168 -8.79 25.70 -9.51
C VAL A 168 -9.40 24.73 -8.51
N VAL A 169 -8.96 24.80 -7.25
CA VAL A 169 -9.55 24.07 -6.13
C VAL A 169 -10.25 25.04 -5.21
N ILE A 170 -11.48 24.71 -4.79
CA ILE A 170 -12.25 25.51 -3.83
C ILE A 170 -12.54 24.65 -2.61
N THR A 171 -12.21 25.17 -1.42
CA THR A 171 -12.53 24.52 -0.15
C THR A 171 -13.58 25.30 0.63
N ASN A 172 -14.39 24.59 1.41
CA ASN A 172 -15.49 25.17 2.20
C ASN A 172 -16.43 26.02 1.34
N PHE A 173 -16.69 25.60 0.09
CA PHE A 173 -17.54 26.33 -0.83
C PHE A 173 -18.99 26.26 -0.38
N TYR A 174 -19.63 27.42 -0.27
CA TYR A 174 -21.03 27.53 0.10
C TYR A 174 -21.72 28.48 -0.86
N TYR A 175 -22.93 28.11 -1.26
CA TYR A 175 -23.84 28.90 -2.10
C TYR A 175 -25.27 28.43 -1.81
N ASP A 176 -26.20 29.34 -1.56
CA ASP A 176 -27.56 29.01 -1.10
C ASP A 176 -28.44 28.29 -2.16
N GLY A 177 -28.09 28.41 -3.45
CA GLY A 177 -28.81 27.80 -4.58
C GLY A 177 -29.98 28.64 -5.12
N GLU A 178 -30.29 29.80 -4.53
CA GLU A 178 -31.49 30.59 -4.83
C GLU A 178 -31.32 31.54 -6.03
N GLY A 179 -30.08 31.75 -6.47
CA GLY A 179 -29.82 32.58 -7.65
C GLY A 179 -30.43 31.97 -8.92
N PRO A 180 -31.07 32.75 -9.81
CA PRO A 180 -31.90 32.19 -10.87
C PRO A 180 -31.11 31.51 -12.00
N ASP A 181 -29.88 31.96 -12.29
CA ASP A 181 -28.99 31.40 -13.32
C ASP A 181 -27.50 31.65 -12.98
N ALA A 182 -27.03 31.07 -11.86
CA ALA A 182 -25.68 31.27 -11.32
C ALA A 182 -24.67 30.26 -11.87
N HIS A 183 -23.45 30.71 -12.15
CA HIS A 183 -22.37 29.93 -12.76
C HIS A 183 -21.00 30.32 -12.22
N PHE A 184 -20.02 29.40 -12.28
CA PHE A 184 -18.61 29.78 -12.13
C PHE A 184 -18.17 30.60 -13.34
N TRP A 185 -17.40 31.66 -13.10
CA TRP A 185 -17.16 32.72 -14.07
C TRP A 185 -15.73 33.25 -13.99
N VAL A 186 -15.13 33.49 -15.15
CA VAL A 186 -13.79 34.09 -15.30
C VAL A 186 -13.80 35.17 -16.37
N GLY A 187 -12.84 36.08 -16.36
CA GLY A 187 -12.72 37.09 -17.41
C GLY A 187 -11.49 37.97 -17.25
N THR A 188 -11.29 38.85 -18.22
CA THR A 188 -10.08 39.70 -18.36
C THR A 188 -10.28 41.14 -17.87
N THR A 189 -11.50 41.51 -17.50
CA THR A 189 -11.83 42.82 -16.94
C THR A 189 -11.49 42.89 -15.45
N GLY A 190 -11.41 44.09 -14.87
CA GLY A 190 -11.09 44.26 -13.45
C GLY A 190 -12.16 43.74 -12.46
N ARG A 191 -13.36 43.38 -12.96
CA ARG A 191 -14.50 42.80 -12.23
C ARG A 191 -15.34 41.91 -13.17
N PRO A 192 -16.17 41.00 -12.62
CA PRO A 192 -17.15 40.24 -13.39
C PRO A 192 -18.11 41.10 -14.22
N THR A 193 -18.33 40.70 -15.48
CA THR A 193 -19.29 41.31 -16.41
C THR A 193 -19.97 40.23 -17.24
N SER A 194 -21.01 40.60 -17.99
CA SER A 194 -21.71 39.70 -18.93
C SER A 194 -20.81 39.17 -20.06
N ALA A 195 -19.67 39.81 -20.33
CA ALA A 195 -18.69 39.37 -21.33
C ALA A 195 -17.68 38.34 -20.81
N GLY A 196 -17.78 37.91 -19.55
CA GLY A 196 -16.94 36.85 -19.02
C GLY A 196 -17.28 35.46 -19.60
N ILE A 197 -16.48 34.48 -19.21
CA ILE A 197 -16.54 33.11 -19.73
C ILE A 197 -16.98 32.19 -18.58
N GLN A 198 -17.90 31.30 -18.90
CA GLN A 198 -18.40 30.30 -17.98
C GLN A 198 -17.36 29.19 -17.76
N VAL A 199 -17.09 28.85 -16.50
CA VAL A 199 -16.28 27.68 -16.12
C VAL A 199 -17.24 26.53 -15.81
N ALA A 200 -16.88 25.33 -16.27
CA ALA A 200 -17.64 24.13 -15.93
C ALA A 200 -17.57 23.85 -14.41
N ASN A 201 -18.63 23.28 -13.85
CA ASN A 201 -18.64 22.86 -12.45
C ASN A 201 -17.76 21.62 -12.21
N GLU A 202 -17.77 21.09 -10.99
CA GLU A 202 -16.93 19.95 -10.55
C GLU A 202 -17.18 18.64 -11.32
N VAL A 203 -18.31 18.54 -12.03
CA VAL A 203 -18.65 17.40 -12.89
C VAL A 203 -18.55 17.72 -14.39
N GLY A 204 -17.95 18.86 -14.75
CA GLY A 204 -17.81 19.27 -16.16
C GLY A 204 -19.07 19.86 -16.80
N SER A 205 -20.10 20.16 -16.00
CA SER A 205 -21.38 20.71 -16.49
C SER A 205 -21.38 22.23 -16.57
N HIS A 206 -22.08 22.75 -17.58
CA HIS A 206 -22.37 24.17 -17.76
C HIS A 206 -23.81 24.54 -17.36
N GLN A 207 -24.51 23.63 -16.65
CA GLN A 207 -25.81 23.94 -16.08
C GLN A 207 -25.67 24.89 -14.89
N LYS A 208 -26.79 25.55 -14.57
CA LYS A 208 -26.92 26.40 -13.39
C LYS A 208 -26.42 25.67 -12.13
N LEU A 209 -25.67 26.39 -11.30
CA LEU A 209 -25.20 25.91 -10.00
C LEU A 209 -26.36 25.55 -9.08
N GLN A 210 -26.23 24.39 -8.44
CA GLN A 210 -27.11 23.94 -7.38
C GLN A 210 -26.68 24.54 -6.04
N ARG A 211 -27.40 24.25 -4.96
CA ARG A 211 -26.96 24.62 -3.61
C ARG A 211 -25.70 23.84 -3.21
N TYR A 212 -24.73 24.54 -2.62
CA TYR A 212 -23.52 23.95 -2.03
C TYR A 212 -23.43 24.25 -0.53
N ARG A 213 -22.94 23.28 0.26
CA ARG A 213 -22.74 23.43 1.71
C ARG A 213 -21.35 22.93 2.12
N ASP A 214 -20.45 23.87 2.39
CA ASP A 214 -19.05 23.62 2.77
C ASP A 214 -18.36 22.59 1.85
N ALA A 215 -18.68 22.65 0.56
CA ALA A 215 -18.25 21.69 -0.45
C ALA A 215 -16.76 21.85 -0.79
N TYR A 216 -16.20 20.77 -1.29
CA TYR A 216 -14.83 20.70 -1.81
C TYR A 216 -14.90 20.47 -3.33
N LEU A 217 -14.35 21.38 -4.13
CA LEU A 217 -14.51 21.40 -5.59
C LEU A 217 -13.16 21.44 -6.30
N VAL A 218 -13.05 20.72 -7.42
CA VAL A 218 -11.92 20.79 -8.36
C VAL A 218 -12.50 21.17 -9.73
N LEU A 219 -12.14 22.35 -10.23
CA LEU A 219 -12.68 22.94 -11.44
C LEU A 219 -11.59 23.10 -12.49
N THR A 220 -11.85 22.62 -13.70
CA THR A 220 -10.95 22.83 -14.85
C THR A 220 -11.37 24.10 -15.59
N LEU A 221 -10.42 24.98 -15.88
CA LEU A 221 -10.65 26.17 -16.71
C LEU A 221 -10.99 25.81 -18.16
N PRO A 222 -11.60 26.73 -18.93
CA PRO A 222 -11.91 26.51 -20.34
C PRO A 222 -10.70 26.01 -21.14
N GLU A 223 -10.97 25.17 -22.15
CA GLU A 223 -9.94 24.49 -22.92
C GLU A 223 -8.90 25.47 -23.51
N GLY A 224 -7.62 25.11 -23.39
CA GLY A 224 -6.51 25.92 -23.87
C GLY A 224 -6.25 27.22 -23.09
N LYS A 225 -6.95 27.47 -21.98
CA LYS A 225 -6.75 28.65 -21.12
C LYS A 225 -6.00 28.33 -19.83
N LYS A 226 -5.21 29.30 -19.38
CA LYS A 226 -4.48 29.27 -18.10
C LYS A 226 -5.12 30.23 -17.11
N ILE A 227 -4.87 30.01 -15.81
CA ILE A 227 -5.31 30.90 -14.73
C ILE A 227 -4.84 32.34 -14.98
N THR A 228 -3.61 32.50 -15.48
CA THR A 228 -3.00 33.81 -15.79
C THR A 228 -3.63 34.53 -16.97
N ASP A 229 -4.48 33.87 -17.76
CA ASP A 229 -5.21 34.52 -18.86
C ASP A 229 -6.40 35.35 -18.33
N PHE A 230 -6.73 35.21 -17.03
CA PHE A 230 -7.87 35.84 -16.40
C PHE A 230 -7.45 36.80 -15.28
N SER A 231 -8.23 37.85 -15.07
CA SER A 231 -8.05 38.84 -14.01
C SER A 231 -8.90 38.56 -12.77
N TYR A 232 -9.91 37.68 -12.87
CA TYR A 232 -10.74 37.26 -11.76
C TYR A 232 -11.28 35.85 -11.94
N PHE A 233 -11.69 35.26 -10.81
CA PHE A 233 -12.48 34.03 -10.73
C PHE A 233 -13.63 34.27 -9.72
N GLY A 234 -14.85 33.85 -10.03
CA GLY A 234 -15.99 34.07 -9.14
C GLY A 234 -17.26 33.34 -9.54
N VAL A 235 -18.36 33.71 -8.89
CA VAL A 235 -19.71 33.24 -9.18
C VAL A 235 -20.52 34.40 -9.76
N TRP A 236 -21.06 34.22 -10.96
CA TRP A 236 -21.83 35.23 -11.68
C TRP A 236 -23.22 34.71 -12.02
N CYS A 237 -24.24 35.54 -11.83
CA CYS A 237 -25.58 35.24 -12.32
C CYS A 237 -25.85 35.95 -13.64
N LYS A 238 -26.05 35.17 -14.70
CA LYS A 238 -26.29 35.69 -16.05
C LYS A 238 -27.63 36.42 -16.15
N GLN A 239 -28.69 35.83 -15.60
CA GLN A 239 -30.03 36.42 -15.64
C GLN A 239 -30.15 37.72 -14.83
N ALA A 240 -29.53 37.79 -13.65
CA ALA A 240 -29.53 39.00 -12.84
C ALA A 240 -28.45 40.02 -13.25
N THR A 241 -27.55 39.64 -14.17
CA THR A 241 -26.34 40.41 -14.54
C THR A 241 -25.56 40.88 -13.31
N ALA A 242 -25.40 39.98 -12.34
CA ALA A 242 -24.91 40.30 -11.00
C ALA A 242 -23.76 39.39 -10.56
N ASP A 243 -22.79 39.99 -9.88
CA ASP A 243 -21.66 39.31 -9.26
C ASP A 243 -22.04 38.85 -7.84
N PHE A 244 -22.00 37.54 -7.61
CA PHE A 244 -22.32 36.97 -6.30
C PHE A 244 -21.09 36.89 -5.39
N GLY A 245 -19.89 36.97 -5.96
CA GLY A 245 -18.62 36.92 -5.25
C GLY A 245 -17.47 36.57 -6.20
N HIS A 246 -16.40 37.38 -6.20
CA HIS A 246 -15.19 37.08 -6.97
C HIS A 246 -13.91 37.39 -6.20
N ILE A 247 -12.85 36.68 -6.58
CA ILE A 247 -11.48 37.01 -6.23
C ILE A 247 -10.76 37.59 -7.45
N LYS A 248 -9.76 38.44 -7.20
CA LYS A 248 -8.86 38.91 -8.25
C LYS A 248 -7.68 37.96 -8.38
N ILE A 249 -7.25 37.71 -9.61
CA ILE A 249 -6.03 36.97 -9.92
C ILE A 249 -4.92 38.03 -10.11
N PRO A 250 -3.87 38.02 -9.28
CA PRO A 250 -2.76 38.97 -9.43
C PRO A 250 -2.08 38.84 -10.80
N HIS A 251 -1.68 39.96 -11.41
CA HIS A 251 -0.99 39.94 -12.70
C HIS A 251 0.38 39.25 -12.65
N ASP A 252 1.04 39.27 -11.48
CA ASP A 252 2.31 38.61 -11.20
C ASP A 252 2.12 37.19 -10.61
N PHE A 253 0.90 36.65 -10.68
CA PHE A 253 0.61 35.32 -10.17
C PHE A 253 1.37 34.26 -10.96
N SER A 254 2.34 33.61 -10.33
CA SER A 254 2.96 32.40 -10.85
C SER A 254 2.15 31.16 -10.40
N PRO A 255 1.44 30.48 -11.32
CA PRO A 255 0.69 29.26 -11.00
C PRO A 255 1.63 28.10 -10.70
N PRO A 256 1.20 27.10 -9.89
CA PRO A 256 2.00 25.92 -9.66
C PRO A 256 2.22 25.12 -10.95
N ARG A 257 3.43 24.63 -11.14
CA ARG A 257 3.86 23.90 -12.35
C ARG A 257 4.90 22.86 -12.01
N GLU A 258 5.04 21.87 -12.88
CA GLU A 258 6.08 20.86 -12.73
C GLU A 258 7.47 21.52 -12.67
N VAL A 259 8.33 21.00 -11.80
CA VAL A 259 9.66 21.57 -11.54
C VAL A 259 10.72 20.54 -11.89
N SER A 260 11.54 20.85 -12.90
CA SER A 260 12.76 20.10 -13.20
C SER A 260 13.83 20.38 -12.14
N LEU A 261 14.37 19.31 -11.57
CA LEU A 261 15.50 19.34 -10.63
C LEU A 261 16.84 19.18 -11.35
N GLY A 262 16.82 18.82 -12.63
CA GLY A 262 18.00 18.57 -13.45
C GLY A 262 18.42 17.08 -13.46
N PRO A 263 19.52 16.77 -14.16
CA PRO A 263 20.00 15.40 -14.33
C PRO A 263 20.51 14.82 -13.01
N ILE A 264 20.44 13.50 -12.88
CA ILE A 264 21.19 12.79 -11.83
C ILE A 264 22.64 12.65 -12.29
N PRO A 265 23.60 13.29 -11.61
CA PRO A 265 25.01 13.15 -11.92
C PRO A 265 25.48 11.71 -11.64
N THR A 266 26.31 11.18 -12.55
CA THR A 266 26.87 9.83 -12.42
C THR A 266 28.01 9.81 -11.42
N TYR A 267 27.82 9.09 -10.31
CA TYR A 267 28.89 8.84 -9.35
C TYR A 267 29.41 7.41 -9.46
N ALA A 268 28.53 6.41 -9.40
CA ALA A 268 28.88 5.00 -9.43
C ALA A 268 27.80 4.16 -10.14
N HIS A 269 28.17 2.92 -10.50
CA HIS A 269 27.24 1.92 -11.03
C HIS A 269 26.46 2.33 -12.30
N GLY A 270 27.07 3.17 -13.14
CA GLY A 270 26.42 3.70 -14.35
C GLY A 270 25.16 4.52 -14.08
N THR A 271 24.94 4.95 -12.83
CA THR A 271 23.71 5.62 -12.43
C THR A 271 23.62 6.97 -13.12
N SER A 272 22.55 7.22 -13.86
CA SER A 272 22.29 8.53 -14.49
C SER A 272 20.82 8.69 -14.80
N ALA A 273 20.36 9.93 -14.91
CA ALA A 273 19.06 10.26 -15.46
C ALA A 273 19.19 11.62 -16.15
N ASP A 274 18.44 11.82 -17.24
CA ASP A 274 18.48 13.08 -17.99
C ASP A 274 17.84 14.22 -17.20
N ASP A 275 16.76 13.91 -16.47
CA ASP A 275 16.07 14.87 -15.62
C ASP A 275 15.25 14.17 -14.53
N VAL A 276 15.13 14.81 -13.37
CA VAL A 276 14.18 14.45 -12.33
C VAL A 276 13.17 15.57 -12.21
N ILE A 277 11.91 15.28 -12.52
CA ILE A 277 10.83 16.25 -12.58
C ILE A 277 9.87 16.01 -11.42
N VAL A 278 9.67 17.03 -10.58
CA VAL A 278 8.60 17.05 -9.59
C VAL A 278 7.28 17.35 -10.30
N LYS A 279 6.42 16.34 -10.41
CA LYS A 279 5.13 16.43 -11.10
C LYS A 279 4.08 17.12 -10.23
N ASP A 280 4.06 16.77 -8.95
CA ASP A 280 3.20 17.35 -7.92
C ASP A 280 3.88 17.23 -6.54
N PHE A 281 3.19 17.60 -5.46
CA PHE A 281 3.77 17.56 -4.11
C PHE A 281 4.16 16.15 -3.57
N LYS A 282 3.80 15.08 -4.29
CA LYS A 282 3.99 13.67 -3.95
C LYS A 282 4.67 12.85 -5.04
N THR A 283 4.67 13.29 -6.29
CA THR A 283 5.05 12.47 -7.43
C THR A 283 6.32 12.99 -8.10
N LEU A 284 7.28 12.09 -8.34
CA LEU A 284 8.51 12.34 -9.08
C LEU A 284 8.50 11.53 -10.37
N PHE A 285 8.88 12.17 -11.47
CA PHE A 285 9.14 11.53 -12.77
C PHE A 285 10.63 11.58 -13.05
N ILE A 286 11.23 10.45 -13.37
CA ILE A 286 12.66 10.33 -13.65
C ILE A 286 12.79 9.91 -15.11
N LYS A 287 13.45 10.76 -15.90
CA LYS A 287 13.60 10.57 -17.33
C LYS A 287 14.90 9.84 -17.65
N ASN A 288 14.83 8.80 -18.48
CA ASN A 288 15.97 8.04 -18.99
C ASN A 288 16.90 7.55 -17.86
N LEU A 289 16.31 6.94 -16.82
CA LEU A 289 17.06 6.39 -15.70
C LEU A 289 17.92 5.22 -16.17
N LYS A 290 19.20 5.24 -15.78
CA LYS A 290 20.15 4.16 -15.98
C LYS A 290 20.77 3.80 -14.65
N TYR A 291 21.00 2.51 -14.43
CA TYR A 291 21.67 1.95 -13.27
C TYR A 291 21.99 0.48 -13.56
N ASP A 292 23.22 0.04 -13.30
CA ASP A 292 23.66 -1.32 -13.67
C ASP A 292 23.00 -2.47 -12.86
N GLY A 293 22.26 -2.15 -11.80
CA GLY A 293 21.61 -3.16 -10.96
C GLY A 293 22.58 -3.98 -10.10
N ALA A 294 23.85 -3.60 -9.96
CA ALA A 294 24.89 -4.38 -9.29
C ALA A 294 25.02 -4.08 -7.79
N GLY A 295 24.44 -2.98 -7.31
CA GLY A 295 24.51 -2.60 -5.89
C GLY A 295 23.68 -3.55 -5.02
N PRO A 296 24.24 -4.20 -3.99
CA PRO A 296 23.56 -5.29 -3.28
C PRO A 296 22.45 -4.83 -2.31
N ASP A 297 22.37 -3.53 -2.02
CA ASP A 297 21.41 -2.95 -1.08
C ASP A 297 21.03 -1.51 -1.51
N ALA A 298 20.73 -1.37 -2.81
CA ALA A 298 20.44 -0.08 -3.45
C ALA A 298 18.94 0.26 -3.38
N PHE A 299 18.62 1.51 -3.04
CA PHE A 299 17.26 2.04 -2.92
C PHE A 299 17.17 3.47 -3.44
N PHE A 300 15.97 3.90 -3.81
CA PHE A 300 15.62 5.31 -3.87
C PHE A 300 15.50 5.86 -2.45
N LEU A 301 16.22 6.93 -2.14
CA LEU A 301 16.18 7.61 -0.84
C LEU A 301 15.81 9.08 -1.02
N VAL A 302 15.00 9.57 -0.08
CA VAL A 302 14.73 11.00 0.14
C VAL A 302 15.01 11.38 1.59
N GLY A 303 15.28 12.64 1.86
CA GLY A 303 15.54 13.09 3.22
C GLY A 303 15.94 14.54 3.28
N ARG A 304 16.34 14.99 4.48
CA ARG A 304 16.86 16.35 4.69
C ARG A 304 18.38 16.38 4.64
N GLY A 305 18.93 17.52 4.26
CA GLY A 305 20.36 17.73 4.09
C GLY A 305 20.79 17.80 2.62
N GLN A 306 22.09 17.99 2.40
CA GLN A 306 22.64 18.29 1.07
C GLN A 306 22.89 17.05 0.19
N ALA A 307 22.79 15.84 0.76
CA ALA A 307 23.04 14.58 0.06
C ALA A 307 22.40 13.39 0.79
N PRO A 308 22.15 12.27 0.09
CA PRO A 308 21.69 11.02 0.69
C PRO A 308 22.57 10.48 1.82
N THR A 309 21.91 9.94 2.84
CA THR A 309 22.55 9.24 3.96
C THR A 309 21.87 7.88 4.18
N PRO A 310 22.50 6.94 4.91
CA PRO A 310 21.89 5.64 5.22
C PRO A 310 20.58 5.75 6.02
N ASN A 311 20.37 6.88 6.70
CA ASN A 311 19.16 7.18 7.48
C ASN A 311 18.06 7.85 6.64
N GLY A 312 18.25 7.97 5.32
CA GLY A 312 17.24 8.48 4.40
C GLY A 312 15.96 7.64 4.41
N ILE A 313 14.85 8.25 4.03
CA ILE A 313 13.55 7.60 3.89
C ILE A 313 13.55 6.87 2.55
N LYS A 314 13.29 5.56 2.57
CA LYS A 314 13.16 4.78 1.34
C LYS A 314 11.91 5.18 0.58
N VAL A 315 12.05 5.36 -0.73
CA VAL A 315 10.95 5.59 -1.66
C VAL A 315 10.72 4.30 -2.45
N PRO A 316 9.46 3.86 -2.59
CA PRO A 316 9.12 2.74 -3.47
C PRO A 316 9.57 2.98 -4.91
N ASP A 317 9.99 1.92 -5.59
CA ASP A 317 10.25 1.96 -7.03
C ASP A 317 8.94 2.07 -7.85
N GLU A 318 9.06 2.04 -9.17
CA GLU A 318 7.91 2.17 -10.08
C GLU A 318 6.90 1.02 -9.98
N ARG A 319 7.30 -0.10 -9.36
CA ARG A 319 6.43 -1.26 -9.07
C ARG A 319 5.84 -1.19 -7.66
N GLY A 320 6.14 -0.13 -6.93
CA GLY A 320 5.78 0.05 -5.53
C GLY A 320 6.72 -0.68 -4.56
N SER A 321 7.79 -1.33 -5.00
CA SER A 321 8.66 -2.14 -4.13
C SER A 321 9.63 -1.28 -3.31
N LEU A 322 9.81 -1.60 -2.02
CA LEU A 322 10.92 -1.12 -1.17
C LEU A 322 12.08 -2.12 -1.10
N SER A 323 12.04 -3.16 -1.95
CA SER A 323 13.13 -4.12 -2.07
C SER A 323 14.32 -3.49 -2.79
N ARG A 324 15.44 -4.21 -2.81
CA ARG A 324 16.63 -3.80 -3.55
C ARG A 324 16.26 -3.47 -5.01
N LEU A 325 16.73 -2.33 -5.50
CA LEU A 325 16.50 -1.90 -6.89
C LEU A 325 17.11 -2.88 -7.89
N HIS A 326 16.35 -3.11 -8.97
CA HIS A 326 16.83 -3.77 -10.17
C HIS A 326 17.62 -2.78 -11.04
N GLY A 327 18.27 -3.27 -12.10
CA GLY A 327 18.97 -2.42 -13.07
C GLY A 327 17.99 -1.70 -13.99
N TYR A 328 18.40 -0.51 -14.45
CA TYR A 328 17.69 0.36 -15.38
C TYR A 328 18.58 0.63 -16.61
N TYR A 329 18.02 0.50 -17.81
CA TYR A 329 18.70 0.66 -19.11
C TYR A 329 18.15 1.83 -19.93
N GLY A 330 17.69 2.90 -19.28
CA GLY A 330 17.22 4.13 -19.92
C GLY A 330 15.71 4.31 -19.88
N GLU A 331 15.05 3.79 -18.84
CA GLU A 331 13.60 3.84 -18.69
C GLU A 331 13.14 5.19 -18.12
N ASP A 332 11.97 5.64 -18.59
CA ASP A 332 11.22 6.73 -17.96
C ASP A 332 10.35 6.13 -16.86
N ILE A 333 10.56 6.53 -15.60
CA ILE A 333 9.82 5.98 -14.46
C ILE A 333 9.10 7.07 -13.68
N THR A 334 7.95 6.72 -13.09
CA THR A 334 7.22 7.58 -12.16
C THR A 334 7.17 6.89 -10.81
N ILE A 335 7.58 7.60 -9.77
CA ILE A 335 7.56 7.10 -8.40
C ILE A 335 6.80 8.08 -7.49
N ARG A 336 6.28 7.55 -6.39
CA ARG A 336 5.46 8.32 -5.46
C ARG A 336 6.07 8.31 -4.06
N LEU A 337 6.15 9.50 -3.46
CA LEU A 337 6.66 9.67 -2.12
C LEU A 337 5.78 8.94 -1.08
N PRO A 338 6.39 8.31 -0.06
CA PRO A 338 5.66 7.50 0.91
C PRO A 338 4.63 8.31 1.72
N PRO A 339 3.70 7.63 2.41
CA PRO A 339 2.73 8.28 3.28
C PRO A 339 3.39 9.23 4.29
N GLY A 340 2.80 10.42 4.47
CA GLY A 340 3.34 11.43 5.40
C GLY A 340 4.59 12.20 4.94
N VAL A 341 5.15 11.93 3.75
CA VAL A 341 6.30 12.69 3.19
C VAL A 341 5.90 13.41 1.92
N SER A 342 6.14 14.71 1.83
CA SER A 342 5.97 15.50 0.59
C SER A 342 7.30 16.06 0.09
N VAL A 343 7.31 16.58 -1.14
CA VAL A 343 8.48 17.29 -1.69
C VAL A 343 8.86 18.52 -0.86
N PHE A 344 7.94 19.05 -0.04
CA PHE A 344 8.22 20.15 0.89
C PHE A 344 8.97 19.71 2.16
N ASP A 345 9.05 18.40 2.41
CA ASP A 345 9.65 17.85 3.62
C ASP A 345 11.09 17.35 3.40
N ILE A 346 11.55 17.33 2.14
CA ILE A 346 12.80 16.69 1.69
C ILE A 346 13.69 17.69 0.94
N ASP A 347 15.00 17.56 1.08
CA ASP A 347 16.00 18.41 0.43
C ASP A 347 16.70 17.68 -0.73
N TYR A 348 16.59 16.34 -0.82
CA TYR A 348 17.19 15.55 -1.88
C TYR A 348 16.33 14.34 -2.29
N PHE A 349 16.60 13.85 -3.50
CA PHE A 349 16.20 12.54 -4.01
C PHE A 349 17.43 11.86 -4.65
N GLY A 350 17.67 10.57 -4.37
CA GLY A 350 18.80 9.88 -4.99
C GLY A 350 18.76 8.35 -4.89
N LEU A 351 19.64 7.70 -5.65
CA LEU A 351 19.97 6.28 -5.54
C LEU A 351 21.12 6.10 -4.55
N TYR A 352 20.92 5.21 -3.57
CA TYR A 352 21.89 5.00 -2.51
C TYR A 352 21.97 3.53 -2.10
N CYS A 353 23.20 3.03 -1.89
CA CYS A 353 23.46 1.72 -1.33
C CYS A 353 23.66 1.82 0.18
N ILE A 354 22.70 1.33 0.96
CA ILE A 354 22.72 1.44 2.43
C ILE A 354 23.85 0.59 3.01
N ARG A 355 23.95 -0.68 2.59
CA ARG A 355 24.98 -1.63 3.08
C ARG A 355 26.41 -1.11 2.97
N TYR A 356 26.75 -0.40 1.90
CA TYR A 356 28.09 0.15 1.67
C TYR A 356 28.19 1.66 1.88
N THR A 357 27.09 2.29 2.35
CA THR A 357 27.01 3.73 2.61
C THR A 357 27.48 4.58 1.42
N GLU A 358 27.09 4.19 0.21
CA GLU A 358 27.60 4.73 -1.04
C GLU A 358 26.47 5.44 -1.83
N ASN A 359 26.76 6.62 -2.37
CA ASN A 359 25.82 7.46 -3.08
C ASN A 359 26.04 7.30 -4.59
N PHE A 360 25.12 6.64 -5.27
CA PHE A 360 25.25 6.35 -6.69
C PHE A 360 24.84 7.52 -7.58
N GLY A 361 24.00 8.42 -7.07
CA GLY A 361 23.51 9.59 -7.79
C GLY A 361 22.41 10.30 -6.99
N HIS A 362 22.39 11.64 -6.97
CA HIS A 362 21.29 12.38 -6.36
C HIS A 362 21.08 13.76 -6.98
N VAL A 363 19.87 14.29 -6.80
CA VAL A 363 19.49 15.67 -7.08
C VAL A 363 18.99 16.34 -5.82
N ASN A 364 19.13 17.66 -5.75
CA ASN A 364 18.70 18.46 -4.61
C ASN A 364 17.46 19.29 -4.95
N LEU A 365 16.52 19.32 -4.01
CA LEU A 365 15.31 20.11 -4.07
C LEU A 365 15.57 21.47 -3.42
N ARG A 366 15.59 22.54 -4.22
CA ARG A 366 15.68 23.90 -3.69
C ARG A 366 14.29 24.37 -3.29
N GLN A 367 13.98 24.29 -2.00
CA GLN A 367 12.66 24.60 -1.45
C GLN A 367 12.11 25.97 -1.88
N GLU A 368 12.97 26.98 -1.98
CA GLU A 368 12.63 28.33 -2.47
C GLU A 368 12.13 28.38 -3.93
N MET A 369 12.39 27.35 -4.72
CA MET A 369 11.98 27.24 -6.12
C MET A 369 10.77 26.30 -6.33
N LEU A 370 10.29 25.63 -5.28
CA LEU A 370 9.20 24.66 -5.38
C LEU A 370 7.82 25.35 -5.33
N ASN A 371 7.33 25.74 -6.50
CA ASN A 371 5.91 26.07 -6.70
C ASN A 371 5.25 24.95 -7.50
N VAL A 372 5.00 23.83 -6.84
CA VAL A 372 4.56 22.57 -7.47
C VAL A 372 3.05 22.37 -7.39
N PRO A 373 2.45 21.65 -8.36
CA PRO A 373 1.04 21.33 -8.36
C PRO A 373 0.62 20.53 -7.13
N THR A 374 -0.68 20.59 -6.85
CA THR A 374 -1.31 19.55 -6.02
C THR A 374 -1.52 18.27 -6.81
N ASP A 375 -1.72 17.16 -6.10
CA ASP A 375 -2.16 15.91 -6.69
C ASP A 375 -3.66 16.00 -7.02
N ILE A 376 -3.94 16.53 -8.21
CA ILE A 376 -5.29 16.74 -8.72
C ILE A 376 -6.05 15.40 -8.80
N MET A 377 -5.37 14.29 -9.11
CA MET A 377 -6.02 12.99 -9.21
C MET A 377 -6.49 12.50 -7.84
N ALA A 378 -5.62 12.55 -6.83
CA ALA A 378 -6.02 12.23 -5.46
C ALA A 378 -7.15 13.15 -4.96
N LEU A 379 -7.10 14.45 -5.28
CA LEU A 379 -8.18 15.36 -4.90
C LEU A 379 -9.50 15.09 -5.63
N LYS A 380 -9.45 14.74 -6.92
CA LYS A 380 -10.63 14.32 -7.68
C LYS A 380 -11.23 13.04 -7.12
N SER A 381 -10.42 12.10 -6.64
CA SER A 381 -10.93 10.88 -6.00
C SER A 381 -11.80 11.15 -4.76
N GLU A 382 -11.49 12.20 -4.00
CA GLU A 382 -12.31 12.59 -2.84
C GLU A 382 -13.67 13.19 -3.25
N ILE A 383 -13.78 13.69 -4.50
CA ILE A 383 -14.99 14.32 -5.06
C ILE A 383 -15.77 13.35 -5.95
N LEU A 384 -15.12 12.28 -6.44
CA LEU A 384 -15.76 11.28 -7.29
C LEU A 384 -16.90 10.62 -6.53
N THR A 385 -18.12 11.10 -6.77
CA THR A 385 -19.34 10.44 -6.37
C THR A 385 -19.60 9.32 -7.36
N PHE A 386 -19.75 8.12 -6.83
CA PHE A 386 -20.16 6.96 -7.59
C PHE A 386 -21.63 6.72 -7.33
N ASP A 387 -22.45 7.10 -8.31
CA ASP A 387 -23.90 7.00 -8.17
C ASP A 387 -24.40 5.60 -8.55
N ASN A 388 -23.58 4.81 -9.25
CA ASN A 388 -23.78 3.38 -9.45
C ASN A 388 -22.94 2.56 -8.46
N CYS A 389 -23.55 1.56 -7.81
CA CYS A 389 -22.83 0.60 -6.99
C CYS A 389 -23.54 -0.75 -6.91
N GLU A 390 -22.77 -1.83 -6.99
CA GLU A 390 -23.22 -3.22 -6.79
C GLU A 390 -22.34 -3.99 -5.80
N ASP A 391 -22.98 -4.85 -5.00
CA ASP A 391 -22.32 -5.80 -4.10
C ASP A 391 -22.06 -7.12 -4.85
N ILE A 392 -20.91 -7.21 -5.51
CA ILE A 392 -20.56 -8.27 -6.45
C ILE A 392 -20.28 -9.60 -5.74
N ILE A 393 -19.56 -9.54 -4.62
CA ILE A 393 -19.41 -10.67 -3.70
C ILE A 393 -20.06 -10.23 -2.40
N PRO A 394 -21.22 -10.80 -2.03
CA PRO A 394 -22.03 -10.30 -0.92
C PRO A 394 -21.23 -10.07 0.37
N ASP A 395 -21.30 -8.85 0.91
CA ASP A 395 -20.55 -8.40 2.09
C ASP A 395 -19.02 -8.61 2.01
N HIS A 396 -18.43 -8.72 0.82
CA HIS A 396 -16.98 -8.89 0.65
C HIS A 396 -16.37 -8.03 -0.44
N LEU A 397 -17.03 -7.82 -1.57
CA LEU A 397 -16.50 -7.01 -2.67
C LEU A 397 -17.61 -6.20 -3.33
N GLN A 398 -17.47 -4.88 -3.24
CA GLN A 398 -18.35 -3.90 -3.85
C GLN A 398 -17.65 -3.15 -4.96
N VAL A 399 -18.41 -2.86 -6.01
CA VAL A 399 -17.93 -2.14 -7.17
C VAL A 399 -18.84 -0.95 -7.40
N SER A 400 -18.27 0.24 -7.28
CA SER A 400 -18.90 1.49 -7.72
C SER A 400 -18.26 1.96 -9.03
N TRP A 401 -19.02 2.57 -9.93
CA TRP A 401 -18.46 3.06 -11.19
C TRP A 401 -19.14 4.32 -11.72
N LYS A 402 -18.41 5.02 -12.60
CA LYS A 402 -18.89 6.19 -13.35
C LYS A 402 -18.18 6.26 -14.69
N ILE A 403 -18.94 6.45 -15.77
CA ILE A 403 -18.38 6.75 -17.10
C ILE A 403 -18.26 8.26 -17.24
N ASP A 404 -17.10 8.73 -17.71
CA ASP A 404 -16.86 10.13 -18.05
C ASP A 404 -15.98 10.23 -19.31
N GLY A 405 -16.52 10.86 -20.36
CA GLY A 405 -15.90 10.93 -21.67
C GLY A 405 -15.59 9.53 -22.25
N GLN A 406 -14.32 9.27 -22.54
CA GLN A 406 -13.82 7.98 -23.03
C GLN A 406 -13.28 7.07 -21.93
N ASN A 407 -13.38 7.48 -20.66
CA ASN A 407 -12.88 6.72 -19.52
C ASN A 407 -14.01 6.22 -18.65
N ILE A 408 -13.75 5.11 -17.96
CA ILE A 408 -14.55 4.64 -16.85
C ILE A 408 -13.72 4.67 -15.57
N PHE A 409 -14.35 5.10 -14.50
CA PHE A 409 -13.79 5.18 -13.16
C PHE A 409 -14.43 4.08 -12.32
N PHE A 410 -13.61 3.33 -11.61
CA PHE A 410 -14.05 2.30 -10.68
C PHE A 410 -13.60 2.64 -9.27
N ARG A 411 -14.44 2.31 -8.29
CA ARG A 411 -14.08 2.18 -6.88
C ARG A 411 -14.37 0.74 -6.44
N LEU A 412 -13.33 0.02 -6.03
CA LEU A 412 -13.48 -1.29 -5.42
C LEU A 412 -13.31 -1.15 -3.91
N ASN A 413 -14.30 -1.64 -3.17
CA ASN A 413 -14.20 -1.80 -1.72
C ASN A 413 -14.26 -3.29 -1.41
N GLY A 414 -13.13 -3.85 -0.98
CA GLY A 414 -12.96 -5.27 -0.76
C GLY A 414 -12.50 -5.59 0.65
N ARG A 415 -13.21 -6.48 1.36
CA ARG A 415 -12.74 -7.07 2.62
C ARG A 415 -11.65 -8.10 2.31
N ALA A 416 -10.41 -7.72 2.57
CA ALA A 416 -9.23 -8.51 2.29
C ALA A 416 -8.19 -8.31 3.39
N ASP A 417 -7.71 -9.42 3.95
CA ASP A 417 -6.55 -9.39 4.81
C ASP A 417 -5.29 -8.99 4.02
N PRO A 418 -4.20 -8.54 4.66
CA PRO A 418 -3.01 -8.08 3.95
C PRO A 418 -2.33 -9.13 3.05
N GLU A 419 -2.58 -10.42 3.28
CA GLU A 419 -2.10 -11.52 2.43
C GLU A 419 -3.10 -11.87 1.32
N GLN A 420 -4.13 -11.05 1.12
CA GLN A 420 -5.16 -11.25 0.11
C GLN A 420 -5.18 -10.12 -0.91
N TYR A 421 -5.51 -10.49 -2.15
CA TYR A 421 -5.84 -9.57 -3.23
C TYR A 421 -7.35 -9.52 -3.41
N ILE A 422 -7.82 -8.43 -4.00
CA ILE A 422 -9.15 -8.31 -4.60
C ILE A 422 -8.99 -8.14 -6.11
N SER A 423 -9.91 -8.69 -6.89
CA SER A 423 -9.92 -8.50 -8.34
C SER A 423 -11.32 -8.31 -8.88
N PHE A 424 -11.42 -7.49 -9.93
CA PHE A 424 -12.66 -7.23 -10.65
C PHE A 424 -12.37 -6.90 -12.11
N GLY A 425 -13.19 -7.41 -13.03
CA GLY A 425 -13.13 -7.00 -14.43
C GLY A 425 -14.10 -7.73 -15.33
N ILE A 426 -13.77 -7.73 -16.62
CA ILE A 426 -14.64 -8.20 -17.69
C ILE A 426 -14.42 -9.69 -17.94
N SER A 427 -15.51 -10.43 -18.03
CA SER A 427 -15.48 -11.86 -18.28
C SER A 427 -14.82 -12.22 -19.62
N GLY A 428 -14.15 -13.36 -19.62
CA GLY A 428 -13.62 -14.02 -20.81
C GLY A 428 -14.66 -14.37 -21.88
N LYS A 429 -15.94 -14.40 -21.51
CA LYS A 429 -17.06 -14.59 -22.43
C LYS A 429 -18.15 -13.57 -22.19
N ARG A 430 -18.81 -13.13 -23.26
CA ARG A 430 -19.85 -12.09 -23.21
C ARG A 430 -21.15 -12.57 -22.55
N ASP A 431 -21.46 -13.86 -22.65
CA ASP A 431 -22.73 -14.48 -22.25
C ASP A 431 -22.71 -15.11 -20.85
N ARG A 432 -21.53 -15.23 -20.22
CA ARG A 432 -21.38 -15.85 -18.90
C ARG A 432 -20.09 -15.45 -18.21
N THR A 433 -20.09 -15.47 -16.87
CA THR A 433 -18.89 -15.29 -16.06
C THR A 433 -17.89 -16.42 -16.32
N THR A 434 -16.70 -16.09 -16.84
CA THR A 434 -15.64 -17.03 -17.20
C THR A 434 -14.29 -16.37 -16.93
N MET A 435 -13.46 -17.03 -16.13
CA MET A 435 -12.10 -16.56 -15.78
C MET A 435 -11.15 -16.60 -16.97
N GLU A 436 -11.16 -17.67 -17.77
CA GLU A 436 -10.24 -17.83 -18.91
C GLU A 436 -10.48 -16.73 -19.96
N HIS A 437 -9.41 -16.04 -20.33
CA HIS A 437 -9.36 -14.84 -21.18
C HIS A 437 -10.09 -13.63 -20.61
N ALA A 438 -10.34 -13.59 -19.30
CA ALA A 438 -10.86 -12.39 -18.64
C ALA A 438 -9.76 -11.32 -18.52
N ASP A 439 -10.21 -10.09 -18.41
CA ASP A 439 -9.40 -8.88 -18.27
C ASP A 439 -9.82 -8.23 -16.95
N VAL A 440 -8.88 -8.17 -15.99
CA VAL A 440 -9.19 -7.81 -14.60
C VAL A 440 -8.17 -6.86 -13.99
N ALA A 441 -8.67 -5.90 -13.23
CA ALA A 441 -7.86 -5.16 -12.29
C ALA A 441 -7.62 -6.01 -11.04
N VAL A 442 -6.37 -6.12 -10.61
CA VAL A 442 -5.98 -6.79 -9.36
C VAL A 442 -5.35 -5.80 -8.40
N ALA A 443 -5.88 -5.73 -7.18
CA ALA A 443 -5.38 -4.88 -6.12
C ALA A 443 -5.05 -5.67 -4.85
N TYR A 444 -3.91 -5.40 -4.22
CA TYR A 444 -3.53 -6.02 -2.95
C TYR A 444 -2.72 -5.05 -2.09
N TYR A 445 -2.79 -5.22 -0.76
CA TYR A 445 -2.00 -4.44 0.18
C TYR A 445 -0.68 -5.14 0.50
N ASP A 446 0.45 -4.53 0.13
CA ASP A 446 1.76 -5.06 0.45
C ASP A 446 2.29 -4.47 1.76
N LYS A 447 2.36 -5.32 2.79
CA LYS A 447 2.87 -5.00 4.13
C LYS A 447 4.32 -4.50 4.13
N LYS A 448 5.17 -5.00 3.23
CA LYS A 448 6.60 -4.65 3.17
C LYS A 448 6.79 -3.18 2.83
N ILE A 449 5.90 -2.66 1.97
CA ILE A 449 5.96 -1.30 1.42
C ILE A 449 4.88 -0.38 2.00
N SER A 450 3.91 -0.95 2.72
CA SER A 450 2.76 -0.26 3.29
C SER A 450 1.92 0.50 2.27
N LEU A 451 1.77 -0.05 1.06
CA LEU A 451 1.00 0.52 -0.04
C LEU A 451 0.08 -0.52 -0.68
N ILE A 452 -0.97 -0.03 -1.34
CA ILE A 452 -1.78 -0.85 -2.25
C ILE A 452 -1.11 -0.84 -3.62
N VAL A 453 -0.89 -2.03 -4.17
CA VAL A 453 -0.46 -2.25 -5.55
C VAL A 453 -1.70 -2.51 -6.39
N LEU A 454 -1.80 -1.87 -7.56
CA LEU A 454 -2.85 -2.07 -8.56
C LEU A 454 -2.20 -2.40 -9.90
N LYS A 455 -2.65 -3.47 -10.55
CA LYS A 455 -2.13 -3.92 -11.85
C LYS A 455 -3.23 -4.49 -12.73
N ASP A 456 -3.06 -4.29 -14.04
CA ASP A 456 -3.88 -4.91 -15.07
C ASP A 456 -3.46 -6.35 -15.33
N TYR A 457 -4.43 -7.27 -15.44
CA TYR A 457 -4.19 -8.69 -15.60
C TYR A 457 -5.07 -9.30 -16.70
N PHE A 458 -4.39 -9.99 -17.62
CA PHE A 458 -4.97 -10.89 -18.57
C PHE A 458 -4.92 -12.33 -18.07
N LEU A 459 -6.10 -12.91 -17.85
CA LEU A 459 -6.26 -14.24 -17.28
C LEU A 459 -6.28 -15.30 -18.39
N GLU A 460 -5.17 -15.53 -19.09
CA GLU A 460 -5.09 -16.43 -20.23
C GLU A 460 -5.63 -17.84 -19.92
N SER A 461 -5.20 -18.42 -18.80
CA SER A 461 -5.61 -19.75 -18.35
C SER A 461 -5.68 -19.84 -16.83
N ARG A 462 -6.04 -21.01 -16.30
CA ARG A 462 -6.09 -21.27 -14.85
C ARG A 462 -4.73 -21.60 -14.23
N ALA A 463 -3.64 -21.43 -14.97
CA ALA A 463 -2.27 -21.65 -14.51
C ALA A 463 -1.69 -20.43 -13.79
N GLN A 464 -0.67 -20.66 -12.96
CA GLN A 464 0.12 -19.56 -12.38
C GLN A 464 0.88 -18.83 -13.45
N CYS A 465 1.10 -17.52 -13.24
CA CYS A 465 1.98 -16.79 -14.13
C CYS A 465 3.35 -17.45 -14.21
N SER A 466 3.73 -17.81 -15.42
CA SER A 466 5.02 -18.41 -15.75
C SER A 466 5.52 -17.86 -17.08
N THR A 467 6.72 -18.25 -17.50
CA THR A 467 7.26 -17.91 -18.82
C THR A 467 6.38 -18.38 -20.00
N ASN A 468 5.53 -19.38 -19.78
CA ASN A 468 4.64 -19.94 -20.80
C ASN A 468 3.20 -19.43 -20.70
N GLY A 469 2.94 -18.37 -19.93
CA GLY A 469 1.61 -17.78 -19.74
C GLY A 469 0.92 -18.17 -18.43
N GLY A 470 -0.39 -17.89 -18.34
CA GLY A 470 -1.21 -18.12 -17.13
C GLY A 470 -1.95 -16.86 -16.65
N VAL A 471 -2.12 -16.73 -15.33
CA VAL A 471 -2.70 -15.53 -14.67
C VAL A 471 -1.61 -14.47 -14.48
N CYS A 472 -1.36 -13.66 -15.49
CA CYS A 472 -0.23 -12.73 -15.52
C CYS A 472 -0.68 -11.27 -15.61
N PRO A 473 0.14 -10.31 -15.12
CA PRO A 473 -0.02 -8.91 -15.50
C PRO A 473 0.15 -8.73 -17.02
N ASP A 474 -0.55 -7.78 -17.62
CA ASP A 474 -0.57 -7.59 -19.08
C ASP A 474 0.81 -7.34 -19.69
N GLU A 475 1.65 -6.59 -18.97
CA GLU A 475 3.04 -6.29 -19.35
C GLU A 475 3.89 -7.56 -19.57
N HIS A 476 3.54 -8.67 -18.93
CA HIS A 476 4.22 -9.96 -19.10
C HIS A 476 4.01 -10.56 -20.49
N ASN A 477 2.82 -10.36 -21.06
CA ASN A 477 2.43 -10.92 -22.36
C ASN A 477 2.56 -9.89 -23.50
N GLY A 478 3.35 -8.82 -23.30
CA GLY A 478 3.55 -7.75 -24.27
C GLY A 478 2.41 -6.74 -24.38
N GLY A 479 1.45 -6.79 -23.46
CA GLY A 479 0.43 -5.76 -23.27
C GLY A 479 0.93 -4.61 -22.39
N ARG A 480 0.02 -3.72 -21.98
CA ARG A 480 0.28 -2.56 -21.15
C ARG A 480 -0.59 -2.59 -19.90
N ASN A 481 -0.15 -1.86 -18.88
CA ASN A 481 -1.00 -1.57 -17.74
C ASN A 481 -1.87 -0.35 -18.10
N ASP A 482 -3.13 -0.57 -18.45
CA ASP A 482 -4.06 0.48 -18.86
C ASP A 482 -4.85 1.08 -17.68
N LEU A 483 -4.53 0.64 -16.46
CA LEU A 483 -5.09 1.16 -15.22
C LEU A 483 -4.30 2.37 -14.72
N THR A 484 -5.01 3.46 -14.46
CA THR A 484 -4.47 4.61 -13.72
C THR A 484 -5.00 4.59 -12.30
N LEU A 485 -4.13 4.32 -11.32
CA LEU A 485 -4.46 4.43 -9.90
C LEU A 485 -4.72 5.91 -9.55
N ILE A 486 -5.90 6.20 -9.00
CA ILE A 486 -6.31 7.56 -8.61
C ILE A 486 -6.18 7.72 -7.09
N SER A 487 -6.69 6.78 -6.32
CA SER A 487 -6.50 6.73 -4.87
C SER A 487 -6.56 5.31 -4.33
N SER A 488 -6.01 5.12 -3.15
CA SER A 488 -6.12 3.87 -2.42
C SER A 488 -6.03 4.10 -0.92
N GLU A 489 -6.79 3.32 -0.16
CA GLU A 489 -6.71 3.26 1.29
C GLU A 489 -6.84 1.81 1.76
N TYR A 490 -5.97 1.40 2.69
CA TYR A 490 -6.17 0.17 3.44
C TYR A 490 -6.55 0.52 4.87
N ARG A 491 -7.76 0.17 5.29
CA ARG A 491 -8.26 0.46 6.64
C ARG A 491 -9.16 -0.65 7.15
N ASN A 492 -8.92 -1.10 8.38
CA ASN A 492 -9.78 -2.06 9.10
C ASN A 492 -10.06 -3.36 8.33
N GLY A 493 -9.09 -3.86 7.55
CA GLY A 493 -9.29 -5.07 6.74
C GLY A 493 -10.02 -4.83 5.42
N ILE A 494 -10.20 -3.57 5.02
CA ILE A 494 -10.81 -3.18 3.74
C ILE A 494 -9.75 -2.52 2.87
N ILE A 495 -9.60 -3.05 1.66
CA ILE A 495 -8.90 -2.41 0.55
C ILE A 495 -9.93 -1.55 -0.18
N GLU A 496 -9.73 -0.24 -0.17
CA GLU A 496 -10.42 0.70 -1.05
C GLU A 496 -9.43 1.13 -2.14
N VAL A 497 -9.82 0.96 -3.40
CA VAL A 497 -9.02 1.43 -4.55
C VAL A 497 -9.92 2.13 -5.56
N VAL A 498 -9.51 3.33 -5.96
CA VAL A 498 -10.15 4.11 -7.02
C VAL A 498 -9.18 4.18 -8.19
N TYR A 499 -9.63 3.77 -9.37
CA TYR A 499 -8.81 3.80 -10.59
C TYR A 499 -9.64 4.14 -11.81
N SER A 500 -8.98 4.56 -12.88
CA SER A 500 -9.60 4.76 -14.19
C SER A 500 -8.96 3.90 -15.26
N ARG A 501 -9.73 3.59 -16.29
CA ARG A 501 -9.31 2.91 -17.51
C ARG A 501 -10.08 3.47 -18.71
N PRO A 502 -9.49 3.54 -19.91
CA PRO A 502 -10.25 3.81 -21.13
C PRO A 502 -11.37 2.78 -21.35
N LEU A 503 -12.50 3.19 -21.93
CA LEU A 503 -13.59 2.27 -22.30
C LEU A 503 -13.16 1.26 -23.37
N ALA A 504 -12.23 1.66 -24.24
CA ALA A 504 -11.59 0.82 -25.22
C ALA A 504 -10.11 1.19 -25.26
N THR A 505 -9.25 0.18 -25.25
CA THR A 505 -7.81 0.34 -25.38
C THR A 505 -7.37 -0.20 -26.74
N ASN A 506 -6.12 0.06 -27.11
CA ASN A 506 -5.51 -0.51 -28.32
C ASN A 506 -4.64 -1.74 -27.99
N ASP A 507 -4.89 -2.37 -26.85
CA ASP A 507 -4.20 -3.58 -26.40
C ASP A 507 -4.96 -4.84 -26.84
N LEU A 508 -4.24 -5.88 -27.23
CA LEU A 508 -4.80 -7.17 -27.65
C LEU A 508 -5.24 -8.03 -26.46
N ASN A 509 -4.70 -7.78 -25.28
CA ASN A 509 -5.02 -8.51 -24.05
C ASN A 509 -6.25 -7.92 -23.34
N ASP A 510 -6.66 -6.73 -23.75
CA ASP A 510 -7.75 -5.99 -23.16
C ASP A 510 -9.12 -6.28 -23.77
N ARG A 511 -10.15 -6.12 -22.95
CA ARG A 511 -11.55 -6.15 -23.35
C ARG A 511 -12.18 -4.77 -23.24
N ASN A 512 -12.81 -4.36 -24.33
CA ASN A 512 -13.64 -3.16 -24.36
C ASN A 512 -14.77 -3.27 -23.34
N ILE A 513 -14.98 -2.19 -22.59
CA ILE A 513 -16.10 -1.98 -21.69
C ILE A 513 -17.15 -1.19 -22.46
N PRO A 514 -18.23 -1.82 -22.93
CA PRO A 514 -19.24 -1.10 -23.68
C PRO A 514 -19.97 -0.13 -22.75
N ALA A 515 -20.16 1.11 -23.21
CA ALA A 515 -20.94 2.11 -22.48
C ALA A 515 -22.43 1.73 -22.39
N TYR A 516 -22.90 0.76 -23.18
CA TYR A 516 -24.29 0.33 -23.19
C TYR A 516 -24.40 -1.19 -23.32
N GLY A 517 -25.41 -1.74 -22.65
CA GLY A 517 -25.74 -3.16 -22.71
C GLY A 517 -25.07 -3.98 -21.62
N ASP A 518 -25.56 -5.21 -21.47
CA ASP A 518 -25.15 -6.10 -20.40
C ASP A 518 -23.78 -6.71 -20.68
N THR A 519 -22.88 -6.57 -19.71
CA THR A 519 -21.51 -7.09 -19.78
C THR A 519 -21.32 -8.10 -18.66
N ALA A 520 -20.97 -9.33 -19.01
CA ALA A 520 -20.62 -10.35 -18.03
C ALA A 520 -19.31 -9.97 -17.31
N ILE A 521 -19.29 -10.06 -15.99
CA ILE A 521 -18.12 -9.71 -15.16
C ILE A 521 -17.52 -10.92 -14.46
N VAL A 522 -16.30 -10.77 -13.95
CA VAL A 522 -15.64 -11.71 -13.03
C VAL A 522 -15.09 -10.93 -11.84
N ALA A 523 -15.13 -11.54 -10.65
CA ALA A 523 -14.50 -10.98 -9.47
C ALA A 523 -14.04 -12.07 -8.50
N ALA A 524 -12.96 -11.82 -7.77
CA ALA A 524 -12.45 -12.75 -6.78
C ALA A 524 -11.69 -12.07 -5.63
N ILE A 525 -11.58 -12.76 -4.50
CA ILE A 525 -10.65 -12.46 -3.42
C ILE A 525 -9.87 -13.74 -3.13
N GLY A 526 -8.55 -13.65 -3.12
CA GLY A 526 -7.67 -14.79 -2.93
C GLY A 526 -6.35 -14.42 -2.26
N PRO A 527 -5.53 -15.40 -1.88
CA PRO A 527 -4.23 -15.13 -1.29
C PRO A 527 -3.22 -14.62 -2.34
N TRP A 528 -2.19 -13.92 -1.91
CA TRP A 528 -1.04 -13.56 -2.74
C TRP A 528 0.27 -13.76 -1.96
N SER A 529 1.37 -14.04 -2.66
CA SER A 529 2.70 -14.19 -2.08
C SER A 529 3.77 -13.70 -3.04
N ASP A 530 4.72 -12.89 -2.55
CA ASP A 530 5.89 -12.41 -3.30
C ASP A 530 5.58 -11.91 -4.73
N SER A 531 4.58 -11.03 -4.84
CA SER A 531 4.08 -10.44 -6.10
C SER A 531 3.38 -11.43 -7.05
N ILE A 532 3.07 -12.63 -6.57
CA ILE A 532 2.30 -13.64 -7.29
C ILE A 532 0.91 -13.75 -6.66
N ILE A 533 -0.12 -13.55 -7.47
CA ILE A 533 -1.53 -13.71 -7.12
C ILE A 533 -1.86 -15.19 -7.12
N LEU A 534 -2.24 -15.78 -5.99
CA LEU A 534 -2.51 -17.22 -5.86
C LEU A 534 -3.99 -17.56 -6.14
N LYS A 535 -4.33 -18.84 -6.25
CA LYS A 535 -5.70 -19.27 -6.52
C LYS A 535 -6.66 -18.87 -5.39
N HIS A 536 -7.69 -18.09 -5.74
CA HIS A 536 -8.84 -17.85 -4.88
C HIS A 536 -9.62 -19.16 -4.58
N THR A 537 -10.05 -19.35 -3.34
CA THR A 537 -10.76 -20.57 -2.90
C THR A 537 -12.17 -20.31 -2.38
N LYS A 538 -12.40 -19.15 -1.76
CA LYS A 538 -13.64 -18.87 -1.03
C LYS A 538 -14.54 -17.86 -1.76
N TYR A 539 -13.99 -16.71 -2.10
CA TYR A 539 -14.74 -15.56 -2.59
C TYR A 539 -14.51 -15.38 -4.08
N VAL A 540 -15.49 -15.79 -4.87
CA VAL A 540 -15.46 -15.69 -6.34
C VAL A 540 -16.89 -15.60 -6.86
N THR A 541 -17.07 -14.88 -7.96
CA THR A 541 -18.33 -14.90 -8.72
C THR A 541 -18.60 -16.29 -9.28
N ARG A 542 -19.53 -17.03 -8.67
CA ARG A 542 -19.93 -18.39 -9.11
C ARG A 542 -21.03 -18.36 -10.14
N ASP A 543 -22.00 -17.47 -9.94
CA ASP A 543 -23.09 -17.24 -10.87
C ASP A 543 -22.70 -16.18 -11.91
N THR A 544 -23.39 -16.21 -13.06
CA THR A 544 -23.20 -15.16 -14.07
C THR A 544 -23.79 -13.85 -13.57
N ILE A 545 -22.94 -12.83 -13.46
CA ILE A 545 -23.34 -11.46 -13.12
C ILE A 545 -23.16 -10.59 -14.36
N PHE A 546 -24.20 -9.82 -14.68
CA PHE A 546 -24.18 -8.85 -15.77
C PHE A 546 -24.28 -7.44 -15.22
N ILE A 547 -23.41 -6.54 -15.71
CA ILE A 547 -23.47 -5.11 -15.41
C ILE A 547 -23.69 -4.35 -16.71
N ASN A 548 -24.62 -3.40 -16.69
CA ASN A 548 -24.77 -2.39 -17.72
C ASN A 548 -24.11 -1.09 -17.23
N PHE A 549 -22.91 -0.79 -17.72
CA PHE A 549 -22.08 0.28 -17.17
C PHE A 549 -22.63 1.69 -17.44
N GLY A 550 -23.36 1.92 -18.52
CA GLY A 550 -24.00 3.22 -18.80
C GLY A 550 -25.46 3.31 -18.38
N ARG A 551 -25.91 2.43 -17.48
CA ARG A 551 -27.27 2.52 -16.93
C ARG A 551 -27.48 3.78 -16.10
N PRO A 552 -28.74 4.23 -15.93
CA PRO A 552 -29.07 5.29 -14.98
C PRO A 552 -28.59 4.94 -13.56
N PRO A 553 -28.15 5.94 -12.77
CA PRO A 553 -27.59 5.72 -11.44
C PRO A 553 -28.46 4.87 -10.50
N ILE A 554 -27.91 3.76 -10.02
CA ILE A 554 -28.50 2.90 -9.00
C ILE A 554 -27.41 2.46 -8.02
N ASN A 555 -27.57 2.78 -6.74
CA ASN A 555 -26.68 2.36 -5.66
C ASN A 555 -27.36 1.30 -4.78
N GLN A 556 -26.85 0.06 -4.85
CA GLN A 556 -27.33 -1.08 -4.07
C GLN A 556 -26.39 -1.48 -2.94
N CYS A 557 -25.27 -0.78 -2.76
CA CYS A 557 -24.24 -1.15 -1.80
C CYS A 557 -24.60 -0.69 -0.40
N LEU A 558 -24.53 -1.63 0.55
CA LEU A 558 -24.56 -1.35 1.98
C LEU A 558 -23.11 -1.29 2.49
N PRO A 559 -22.78 -0.55 3.56
CA PRO A 559 -21.42 -0.57 4.11
C PRO A 559 -20.95 -1.99 4.43
N LEU A 560 -19.76 -2.34 3.95
CA LEU A 560 -19.13 -3.63 4.26
C LEU A 560 -18.96 -3.82 5.78
N SER A 561 -19.15 -5.04 6.26
CA SER A 561 -19.01 -5.34 7.68
C SER A 561 -17.54 -5.30 8.12
N ASN A 562 -17.23 -4.66 9.26
CA ASN A 562 -15.88 -4.68 9.85
C ASN A 562 -15.58 -5.99 10.61
N ARG A 563 -16.21 -7.10 10.23
CA ARG A 563 -15.99 -8.39 10.88
C ARG A 563 -14.70 -8.98 10.30
N LYS A 564 -13.79 -9.43 11.16
CA LYS A 564 -12.83 -10.43 10.69
C LYS A 564 -13.64 -11.67 10.32
N ASP A 565 -13.36 -12.22 9.15
CA ASP A 565 -13.91 -13.53 8.85
C ASP A 565 -13.52 -14.47 9.99
N PRO A 566 -14.45 -15.32 10.45
CA PRO A 566 -14.11 -16.31 11.46
C PRO A 566 -12.90 -17.08 10.92
N ALA A 567 -11.79 -17.04 11.67
CA ALA A 567 -10.60 -17.82 11.37
C ALA A 567 -11.10 -19.24 11.07
N VAL A 568 -10.76 -19.77 9.88
CA VAL A 568 -11.45 -20.96 9.37
C VAL A 568 -11.37 -22.05 10.42
N ALA A 569 -12.53 -22.32 11.03
CA ALA A 569 -12.66 -23.15 12.21
C ALA A 569 -12.73 -24.60 11.71
N GLY A 570 -11.60 -25.28 11.76
CA GLY A 570 -11.50 -26.69 11.41
C GLY A 570 -10.16 -27.23 11.85
N GLN A 571 -10.15 -28.44 12.43
CA GLN A 571 -8.88 -29.14 12.62
C GLN A 571 -8.26 -29.41 11.24
N PRO A 572 -6.95 -29.24 11.08
CA PRO A 572 -6.28 -29.59 9.84
C PRO A 572 -6.49 -31.08 9.54
N PHE A 573 -6.62 -31.42 8.25
CA PHE A 573 -6.53 -32.80 7.84
C PHE A 573 -5.22 -33.39 8.34
N ALA A 574 -5.29 -34.57 8.95
CA ALA A 574 -4.13 -35.21 9.55
C ALA A 574 -3.02 -35.37 8.50
N ALA A 575 -1.86 -34.74 8.75
CA ALA A 575 -0.72 -34.80 7.86
C ALA A 575 -0.30 -36.27 7.63
N ARG A 576 -0.33 -36.70 6.37
CA ARG A 576 -0.11 -38.10 6.00
C ARG A 576 1.38 -38.39 5.89
N LYS A 577 1.76 -39.64 6.18
CA LYS A 577 3.15 -40.11 6.05
C LYS A 577 3.16 -41.41 5.28
N ILE A 578 4.06 -41.52 4.31
CA ILE A 578 4.28 -42.77 3.57
C ILE A 578 5.65 -43.31 3.96
N LYS A 579 5.66 -44.53 4.53
CA LYS A 579 6.86 -45.26 4.97
C LYS A 579 6.86 -46.64 4.34
N ASN A 580 8.02 -47.28 4.28
CA ASN A 580 8.20 -48.68 3.89
C ASN A 580 7.66 -49.02 2.48
N VAL A 581 7.79 -48.09 1.53
CA VAL A 581 7.49 -48.32 0.11
C VAL A 581 8.67 -47.89 -0.73
N ASN A 582 8.88 -48.56 -1.87
CA ASN A 582 9.90 -48.21 -2.86
C ASN A 582 9.32 -47.56 -4.11
N LYS A 583 7.98 -47.45 -4.21
CA LYS A 583 7.28 -46.89 -5.36
C LYS A 583 6.32 -45.78 -4.93
N PHE A 584 6.46 -44.61 -5.55
CA PHE A 584 5.60 -43.45 -5.36
C PHE A 584 4.93 -43.08 -6.67
N THR A 585 3.61 -42.94 -6.67
CA THR A 585 2.83 -42.47 -7.81
C THR A 585 2.33 -41.06 -7.51
N ALA A 586 2.80 -40.09 -8.29
CA ALA A 586 2.51 -38.67 -8.16
C ALA A 586 1.44 -38.24 -9.18
N GLN A 587 0.35 -37.69 -8.68
CA GLN A 587 -0.82 -37.22 -9.43
C GLN A 587 -1.19 -35.81 -8.99
N ILE A 588 -1.96 -35.07 -9.79
CA ILE A 588 -2.46 -33.75 -9.41
C ILE A 588 -3.81 -33.88 -8.70
N GLY A 589 -4.14 -32.94 -7.83
CA GLY A 589 -5.46 -32.88 -7.21
C GLY A 589 -5.65 -31.61 -6.38
N PRO A 590 -6.84 -31.39 -5.81
CA PRO A 590 -7.15 -30.19 -5.03
C PRO A 590 -6.37 -30.15 -3.73
N THR A 591 -6.20 -28.94 -3.19
CA THR A 591 -5.45 -28.66 -1.96
C THR A 591 -6.16 -29.05 -0.67
N GLY A 592 -7.44 -29.42 -0.70
CA GLY A 592 -8.19 -29.77 0.50
C GLY A 592 -8.74 -28.57 1.27
N GLY A 593 -9.14 -27.51 0.56
CA GLY A 593 -9.70 -26.29 1.16
C GLY A 593 -8.78 -25.65 2.20
N SER A 594 -9.36 -25.06 3.23
CA SER A 594 -8.62 -24.45 4.33
C SER A 594 -7.98 -25.48 5.27
N LYS A 595 -8.44 -26.74 5.29
CA LYS A 595 -7.98 -27.79 6.21
C LYS A 595 -6.78 -28.57 5.67
N GLY A 596 -6.49 -28.49 4.37
CA GLY A 596 -5.45 -29.25 3.69
C GLY A 596 -4.11 -28.53 3.59
N TYR A 597 -3.65 -28.27 2.36
CA TYR A 597 -2.29 -27.81 2.01
C TYR A 597 -1.79 -26.70 2.95
N VAL A 598 -2.51 -25.59 3.02
CA VAL A 598 -2.09 -24.39 3.78
C VAL A 598 -1.88 -24.69 5.25
N LYS A 599 -2.75 -25.49 5.88
CA LYS A 599 -2.58 -25.84 7.29
C LYS A 599 -1.52 -26.91 7.55
N ILE A 600 -1.28 -27.79 6.58
CA ILE A 600 -0.25 -28.83 6.68
C ILE A 600 1.15 -28.22 6.49
N THR A 601 1.29 -27.29 5.54
CA THR A 601 2.58 -26.74 5.14
C THR A 601 2.91 -25.40 5.79
N GLY A 602 1.89 -24.64 6.18
CA GLY A 602 2.04 -23.23 6.56
C GLY A 602 2.28 -22.30 5.35
N GLN A 603 2.13 -22.81 4.13
CA GLN A 603 2.39 -22.09 2.89
C GLN A 603 1.10 -21.99 2.06
N GLU A 604 0.88 -20.83 1.44
CA GLU A 604 -0.26 -20.61 0.55
C GLU A 604 -0.05 -21.37 -0.76
N GLY A 605 -1.01 -22.23 -1.13
CA GLY A 605 -0.91 -23.12 -2.30
C GLY A 605 -1.71 -22.61 -3.49
N TRP A 606 -1.37 -23.07 -4.70
CA TRP A 606 -2.02 -22.69 -5.97
C TRP A 606 -3.39 -23.38 -6.21
N GLY A 607 -4.04 -23.87 -5.15
CA GLY A 607 -5.32 -24.60 -5.21
C GLY A 607 -5.33 -25.90 -6.04
N ILE A 608 -4.16 -26.38 -6.47
CA ILE A 608 -3.85 -27.78 -6.76
C ILE A 608 -2.55 -28.16 -6.03
N ALA A 609 -2.36 -29.45 -5.77
CA ALA A 609 -1.20 -29.99 -5.09
C ALA A 609 -0.88 -31.40 -5.59
N TRP A 610 0.31 -31.89 -5.24
CA TRP A 610 0.74 -33.26 -5.47
C TRP A 610 -0.02 -34.22 -4.54
N TRP A 611 -0.61 -35.24 -5.15
CA TRP A 611 -1.19 -36.39 -4.51
C TRP A 611 -0.27 -37.59 -4.73
N ILE A 612 0.30 -38.13 -3.64
CA ILE A 612 1.22 -39.28 -3.72
C ILE A 612 0.52 -40.51 -3.17
N ASN A 613 0.45 -41.58 -3.98
CA ASN A 613 -0.28 -42.82 -3.65
C ASN A 613 -1.72 -42.54 -3.17
N GLY A 614 -2.37 -41.54 -3.79
CA GLY A 614 -3.72 -41.09 -3.46
C GLY A 614 -3.85 -40.40 -2.09
N GLN A 615 -2.77 -39.87 -1.51
CA GLN A 615 -2.80 -39.04 -0.31
C GLN A 615 -2.43 -37.60 -0.69
N LEU A 616 -3.10 -36.61 -0.10
CA LEU A 616 -2.77 -35.19 -0.27
C LEU A 616 -1.42 -34.89 0.40
N ILE A 617 -0.43 -34.47 -0.38
CA ILE A 617 0.91 -34.03 0.04
C ILE A 617 1.52 -34.77 1.27
N PRO A 618 1.62 -36.11 1.26
CA PRO A 618 2.18 -36.85 2.39
C PRO A 618 3.68 -36.56 2.58
N GLU A 619 4.16 -36.60 3.82
CA GLU A 619 5.60 -36.67 4.11
C GLU A 619 6.12 -38.05 3.67
N LEU A 620 7.07 -38.06 2.73
CA LEU A 620 7.67 -39.30 2.22
C LEU A 620 8.89 -39.68 3.06
N HIS A 621 9.03 -40.94 3.45
CA HIS A 621 10.20 -41.46 4.15
C HIS A 621 11.00 -42.34 3.22
N VAL A 622 12.25 -41.94 2.96
CA VAL A 622 13.20 -42.68 2.13
C VAL A 622 14.48 -42.93 2.92
N VAL A 623 15.25 -43.93 2.53
CA VAL A 623 16.50 -44.36 3.18
C VAL A 623 17.65 -44.19 2.20
N ARG A 624 18.77 -43.67 2.69
CA ARG A 624 20.00 -43.55 1.89
C ARG A 624 20.45 -44.91 1.34
N GLY A 625 21.01 -44.93 0.14
CA GLY A 625 21.47 -46.13 -0.55
C GLY A 625 20.37 -47.04 -1.12
N HIS A 626 19.09 -46.77 -0.85
CA HIS A 626 17.98 -47.53 -1.39
C HIS A 626 17.43 -46.88 -2.66
N ASN A 627 17.05 -47.69 -3.65
CA ASN A 627 16.49 -47.21 -4.90
C ASN A 627 14.96 -47.07 -4.82
N TYR A 628 14.46 -45.90 -5.23
CA TYR A 628 13.03 -45.58 -5.26
C TYR A 628 12.58 -45.26 -6.68
N THR A 629 11.37 -45.71 -7.02
CA THR A 629 10.72 -45.43 -8.31
C THR A 629 9.62 -44.39 -8.13
N PHE A 630 9.71 -43.31 -8.91
CA PHE A 630 8.68 -42.28 -8.97
C PHE A 630 7.95 -42.37 -10.31
N VAL A 631 6.64 -42.62 -10.25
CA VAL A 631 5.74 -42.62 -11.40
C VAL A 631 5.03 -41.27 -11.42
N VAL A 632 5.20 -40.50 -12.49
CA VAL A 632 4.74 -39.11 -12.58
C VAL A 632 3.59 -38.99 -13.57
N GLU A 633 2.47 -38.46 -13.13
CA GLU A 633 1.26 -38.25 -13.92
C GLU A 633 0.83 -36.77 -13.92
N GLY A 634 1.80 -35.89 -14.16
CA GLY A 634 1.66 -34.42 -14.07
C GLY A 634 1.42 -33.70 -15.40
N GLY A 635 1.31 -34.40 -16.52
CA GLY A 635 1.13 -33.84 -17.87
C GLY A 635 2.41 -33.84 -18.72
N LEU A 636 2.22 -33.99 -20.04
CA LEU A 636 3.30 -34.11 -21.05
C LEU A 636 3.50 -32.84 -21.88
N GLU A 637 2.42 -32.11 -22.14
CA GLU A 637 2.41 -31.00 -23.09
C GLU A 637 2.80 -29.67 -22.42
N SER A 638 4.02 -29.19 -22.64
CA SER A 638 4.52 -27.95 -22.04
C SER A 638 3.77 -26.69 -22.48
N THR A 639 3.09 -26.74 -23.61
CA THR A 639 2.23 -25.67 -24.13
C THR A 639 0.90 -25.58 -23.41
N ASN A 640 0.47 -26.65 -22.72
CA ASN A 640 -0.75 -26.65 -21.92
C ASN A 640 -0.40 -26.39 -20.45
N THR A 641 -0.07 -25.14 -20.13
CA THR A 641 0.41 -24.72 -18.80
C THR A 641 -0.52 -25.14 -17.66
N ALA A 642 -1.84 -25.14 -17.89
CA ALA A 642 -2.85 -25.55 -16.91
C ALA A 642 -2.83 -27.04 -16.57
N LYS A 643 -2.22 -27.88 -17.42
CA LYS A 643 -2.06 -29.33 -17.21
C LYS A 643 -0.60 -29.77 -17.18
N TYR A 644 0.36 -28.85 -17.16
CA TYR A 644 1.78 -29.18 -17.24
C TYR A 644 2.50 -28.94 -15.91
N HIS A 645 2.66 -30.03 -15.14
CA HIS A 645 3.24 -30.01 -13.81
C HIS A 645 4.33 -31.08 -13.70
N PRO A 646 5.56 -30.82 -14.19
CA PRO A 646 6.63 -31.81 -14.06
C PRO A 646 7.06 -31.98 -12.61
N PHE A 647 7.39 -33.21 -12.20
CA PHE A 647 7.73 -33.55 -10.82
C PHE A 647 9.24 -33.64 -10.64
N TYR A 648 9.76 -33.04 -9.56
CA TYR A 648 11.18 -33.14 -9.24
C TYR A 648 11.45 -33.09 -7.74
N ILE A 649 12.66 -33.47 -7.35
CA ILE A 649 13.14 -33.46 -5.97
C ILE A 649 14.22 -32.40 -5.83
N THR A 650 14.09 -31.53 -4.83
CA THR A 650 14.95 -30.36 -4.61
C THR A 650 15.13 -30.03 -3.13
N ASN A 651 16.10 -29.19 -2.77
CA ASN A 651 16.16 -28.59 -1.42
C ASN A 651 15.32 -27.30 -1.30
N SER A 652 14.79 -26.77 -2.39
CA SER A 652 13.91 -25.60 -2.37
C SER A 652 12.53 -25.98 -1.82
N PRO A 653 12.09 -25.39 -0.68
CA PRO A 653 10.75 -25.64 -0.16
C PRO A 653 9.65 -25.06 -1.06
N ALA A 654 9.95 -24.06 -1.89
CA ALA A 654 8.98 -23.44 -2.79
C ALA A 654 8.83 -24.20 -4.11
N GLY A 655 9.89 -24.82 -4.65
CA GLY A 655 9.82 -25.44 -5.98
C GLY A 655 9.99 -24.42 -7.11
N GLY A 656 9.33 -24.63 -8.26
CA GLY A 656 9.28 -23.62 -9.34
C GLY A 656 10.60 -23.41 -10.09
N GLY A 657 11.45 -24.43 -10.18
CA GLY A 657 12.78 -24.33 -10.83
C GLY A 657 12.80 -23.82 -12.27
N ALA A 658 11.70 -23.89 -13.03
CA ALA A 658 11.61 -23.32 -14.37
C ALA A 658 11.76 -21.79 -14.38
N ASN A 659 11.37 -21.12 -13.30
CA ASN A 659 11.50 -19.67 -13.15
C ASN A 659 12.90 -19.25 -12.63
N HIS A 660 13.71 -20.23 -12.21
CA HIS A 660 15.02 -20.04 -11.59
C HIS A 660 16.08 -20.93 -12.26
N ILE A 661 16.05 -21.04 -13.58
CA ILE A 661 16.94 -21.94 -14.35
C ILE A 661 18.42 -21.66 -14.05
N GLU A 662 18.78 -20.38 -13.87
CA GLU A 662 20.15 -19.94 -13.58
C GLU A 662 20.61 -20.32 -12.16
N GLU A 663 19.67 -20.52 -11.24
CA GLU A 663 19.93 -20.89 -9.85
C GLU A 663 19.89 -22.41 -9.64
N LEU A 664 19.56 -23.20 -10.67
CA LEU A 664 19.54 -24.66 -10.56
C LEU A 664 20.92 -25.18 -10.17
N ASN A 665 20.95 -26.04 -9.16
CA ASN A 665 22.17 -26.59 -8.54
C ASN A 665 23.01 -25.60 -7.72
N SER A 666 22.47 -24.43 -7.41
CA SER A 666 22.97 -23.59 -6.31
C SER A 666 22.67 -24.21 -4.94
N ASP A 667 23.24 -23.63 -3.89
CA ASP A 667 22.98 -24.05 -2.50
C ASP A 667 21.51 -23.84 -2.09
N SER A 668 20.78 -22.91 -2.71
CA SER A 668 19.37 -22.63 -2.43
C SER A 668 18.39 -23.46 -3.28
N HIS A 669 18.83 -23.95 -4.45
CA HIS A 669 17.95 -24.66 -5.41
C HIS A 669 18.64 -25.84 -6.09
N LYS A 670 19.17 -26.75 -5.28
CA LYS A 670 19.78 -28.01 -5.71
C LYS A 670 18.72 -29.00 -6.18
N VAL A 671 18.96 -29.65 -7.33
CA VAL A 671 18.11 -30.71 -7.85
C VAL A 671 18.71 -32.07 -7.49
N TYR A 672 17.89 -33.00 -6.99
CA TYR A 672 18.31 -34.35 -6.61
C TYR A 672 17.81 -35.42 -7.57
N ALA A 673 16.63 -35.24 -8.18
CA ALA A 673 16.05 -36.17 -9.16
C ALA A 673 14.86 -35.56 -9.91
N GLY A 674 14.43 -36.22 -10.98
CA GLY A 674 13.22 -35.86 -11.74
C GLY A 674 13.46 -34.78 -12.81
N ILE A 675 14.70 -34.33 -13.00
CA ILE A 675 15.11 -33.42 -14.06
C ILE A 675 16.47 -33.91 -14.59
N ASP A 676 16.59 -33.99 -15.91
CA ASP A 676 17.86 -34.22 -16.58
C ASP A 676 18.37 -32.90 -17.19
N ILE A 677 19.59 -32.50 -16.84
CA ILE A 677 20.24 -31.30 -17.39
C ILE A 677 21.35 -31.78 -18.32
N SER A 678 21.25 -31.47 -19.61
CA SER A 678 22.29 -31.83 -20.59
C SER A 678 23.56 -30.99 -20.38
N PRO A 679 24.72 -31.43 -20.89
CA PRO A 679 25.97 -30.64 -20.84
C PRO A 679 25.86 -29.24 -21.45
N GLU A 680 24.94 -29.06 -22.41
CA GLU A 680 24.61 -27.80 -23.07
C GLU A 680 23.62 -26.93 -22.27
N GLY A 681 23.24 -27.35 -21.07
CA GLY A 681 22.30 -26.64 -20.19
C GLY A 681 20.82 -26.91 -20.51
N LYS A 682 20.50 -27.85 -21.42
CA LYS A 682 19.10 -28.15 -21.75
C LYS A 682 18.44 -28.93 -20.61
N VAL A 683 17.38 -28.37 -20.05
CA VAL A 683 16.63 -28.96 -18.94
C VAL A 683 15.47 -29.80 -19.47
N THR A 684 15.43 -31.08 -19.09
CA THR A 684 14.39 -32.04 -19.49
C THR A 684 13.73 -32.62 -18.24
N PRO A 685 12.52 -32.16 -17.88
CA PRO A 685 11.88 -32.62 -16.67
C PRO A 685 11.14 -33.96 -16.86
N ALA A 686 10.98 -34.72 -15.78
CA ALA A 686 10.20 -35.95 -15.78
C ALA A 686 8.70 -35.64 -15.90
N THR A 687 8.13 -35.99 -17.04
CA THR A 687 6.73 -35.74 -17.42
C THR A 687 6.03 -37.04 -17.82
N GLY A 688 4.70 -37.04 -17.77
CA GLY A 688 3.88 -38.23 -18.01
C GLY A 688 2.42 -37.87 -18.22
N ARG A 689 1.57 -38.83 -18.61
CA ARG A 689 0.12 -38.58 -18.81
C ARG A 689 -0.49 -37.77 -17.67
N TYR A 690 -1.45 -36.91 -17.95
CA TYR A 690 -2.07 -36.10 -16.90
C TYR A 690 -3.13 -36.90 -16.14
N CYS A 691 -3.01 -36.98 -14.81
CA CYS A 691 -4.04 -37.54 -13.93
C CYS A 691 -4.36 -36.55 -12.80
N GLU A 692 -5.66 -36.28 -12.61
CA GLU A 692 -6.15 -35.33 -11.61
C GLU A 692 -7.28 -35.92 -10.75
N TRP A 693 -7.16 -35.79 -9.43
CA TRP A 693 -8.29 -35.98 -8.52
C TRP A 693 -9.25 -34.79 -8.66
N LYS A 694 -10.46 -35.02 -9.15
CA LYS A 694 -11.49 -33.98 -9.37
C LYS A 694 -12.66 -34.13 -8.42
N HIS A 695 -13.28 -33.02 -8.02
CA HIS A 695 -14.53 -33.03 -7.26
C HIS A 695 -15.63 -33.75 -8.06
N LYS A 696 -16.39 -34.63 -7.39
CA LYS A 696 -17.57 -35.26 -7.99
C LYS A 696 -18.70 -34.25 -8.20
N THR A 697 -18.80 -33.26 -7.32
CA THR A 697 -19.76 -32.16 -7.35
C THR A 697 -19.04 -30.83 -7.16
N ILE A 698 -19.14 -30.22 -5.98
CA ILE A 698 -18.44 -29.00 -5.56
C ILE A 698 -17.34 -29.36 -4.55
N ASP A 699 -16.50 -28.37 -4.20
CA ASP A 699 -15.54 -28.57 -3.12
C ASP A 699 -16.27 -28.67 -1.77
N LEU A 700 -16.11 -29.81 -1.10
CA LEU A 700 -16.73 -30.13 0.18
C LEU A 700 -15.69 -30.19 1.31
N ALA A 701 -14.46 -29.69 1.10
CA ALA A 701 -13.40 -29.71 2.10
C ALA A 701 -13.80 -29.04 3.43
N GLU A 702 -14.61 -27.99 3.39
CA GLU A 702 -15.09 -27.31 4.59
C GLU A 702 -16.20 -28.08 5.33
N GLU A 703 -17.00 -28.86 4.59
CA GLU A 703 -18.17 -29.56 5.11
C GLU A 703 -17.86 -30.92 5.75
N VAL A 704 -16.64 -31.42 5.57
CA VAL A 704 -16.20 -32.72 6.10
C VAL A 704 -15.08 -32.55 7.11
N ASP A 705 -15.02 -33.45 8.10
CA ASP A 705 -14.08 -33.34 9.22
C ASP A 705 -12.79 -34.13 8.99
N THR A 706 -12.86 -35.20 8.18
CA THR A 706 -11.72 -36.10 7.94
C THR A 706 -11.22 -36.06 6.51
N PHE A 707 -9.93 -36.40 6.33
CA PHE A 707 -9.34 -36.50 5.00
C PHE A 707 -9.97 -37.63 4.18
N GLU A 708 -10.36 -38.73 4.82
CA GLU A 708 -10.97 -39.89 4.20
C GLU A 708 -12.36 -39.57 3.63
N GLU A 709 -13.18 -38.83 4.37
CA GLU A 709 -14.45 -38.29 3.88
C GLU A 709 -14.22 -37.32 2.72
N TYR A 710 -13.26 -36.39 2.86
CA TYR A 710 -12.91 -35.46 1.80
C TYR A 710 -12.49 -36.19 0.52
N LYS A 711 -11.57 -37.15 0.61
CA LYS A 711 -11.12 -37.95 -0.54
C LYS A 711 -12.27 -38.71 -1.17
N ALA A 712 -13.25 -39.20 -0.39
CA ALA A 712 -14.43 -39.87 -0.91
C ALA A 712 -15.31 -38.96 -1.79
N THR A 713 -15.21 -37.63 -1.64
CA THR A 713 -15.87 -36.64 -2.51
C THR A 713 -15.17 -36.44 -3.86
N LEU A 714 -13.98 -37.01 -4.04
CA LEU A 714 -13.16 -36.87 -5.25
C LEU A 714 -13.21 -38.13 -6.12
N ARG A 715 -12.91 -37.97 -7.41
CA ARG A 715 -12.66 -39.06 -8.36
C ARG A 715 -11.38 -38.79 -9.14
N LEU A 716 -10.54 -39.81 -9.31
CA LEU A 716 -9.35 -39.71 -10.16
C LEU A 716 -9.77 -39.81 -11.63
N GLN A 717 -9.33 -38.85 -12.46
CA GLN A 717 -9.52 -38.86 -13.90
C GLN A 717 -8.16 -38.71 -14.60
N CYS A 718 -7.89 -39.57 -15.58
CA CYS A 718 -6.63 -39.58 -16.32
C CYS A 718 -6.86 -39.40 -17.82
N ASP A 719 -6.00 -38.61 -18.46
CA ASP A 719 -5.92 -38.50 -19.91
C ASP A 719 -5.26 -39.77 -20.49
N PRO A 720 -5.57 -40.15 -21.75
CA PRO A 720 -4.89 -41.25 -22.43
C PRO A 720 -3.37 -41.02 -22.51
N GLY A 721 -2.59 -42.09 -22.37
CA GLY A 721 -1.13 -42.03 -22.48
C GLY A 721 -0.42 -42.89 -21.45
N GLN A 722 0.92 -42.81 -21.45
CA GLN A 722 1.78 -43.50 -20.50
C GLN A 722 2.24 -42.56 -19.38
N PRO A 723 2.35 -43.03 -18.13
CA PRO A 723 2.95 -42.25 -17.07
C PRO A 723 4.46 -42.11 -17.29
N GLY A 724 5.03 -41.03 -16.76
CA GLY A 724 6.48 -40.83 -16.69
C GLY A 724 7.07 -41.65 -15.56
N THR A 725 8.35 -42.02 -15.64
CA THR A 725 9.03 -42.70 -14.53
C THR A 725 10.48 -42.27 -14.43
N PHE A 726 10.93 -41.98 -13.20
CA PHE A 726 12.34 -41.81 -12.90
C PHE A 726 12.72 -42.55 -11.61
N PHE A 727 14.01 -42.78 -11.44
CA PHE A 727 14.57 -43.49 -10.29
C PHE A 727 15.41 -42.52 -9.46
N TRP A 728 15.39 -42.70 -8.14
CA TRP A 728 16.22 -41.92 -7.25
C TRP A 728 16.77 -42.78 -6.13
N THR A 729 18.09 -42.70 -5.92
CA THR A 729 18.79 -43.32 -4.81
C THR A 729 19.42 -42.19 -3.98
N PRO A 730 18.85 -41.83 -2.81
CA PRO A 730 19.44 -40.81 -1.95
C PRO A 730 20.83 -41.25 -1.51
N ASP A 731 21.83 -40.40 -1.71
CA ASP A 731 23.22 -40.70 -1.37
C ASP A 731 23.60 -40.19 0.03
N GLY A 732 24.87 -40.37 0.41
CA GLY A 732 25.40 -39.89 1.69
C GLY A 732 25.38 -38.36 1.84
N ASN A 733 25.33 -37.62 0.74
CA ASN A 733 25.34 -36.15 0.72
C ASN A 733 23.92 -35.55 0.71
N THR A 734 22.90 -36.36 0.49
CA THR A 734 21.51 -35.91 0.49
C THR A 734 21.13 -35.45 1.90
N PRO A 735 20.63 -34.21 2.10
CA PRO A 735 20.22 -33.72 3.41
C PRO A 735 19.08 -34.55 4.02
N ASN A 736 18.95 -34.51 5.35
CA ASN A 736 17.87 -35.22 6.07
C ASN A 736 16.46 -34.76 5.67
N THR A 737 16.35 -33.60 5.02
CA THR A 737 15.09 -33.07 4.49
C THR A 737 15.34 -32.47 3.12
N VAL A 738 14.60 -32.99 2.15
CA VAL A 738 14.46 -32.42 0.81
C VAL A 738 12.96 -32.29 0.52
N TYR A 739 12.60 -31.76 -0.65
CA TYR A 739 11.22 -31.51 -1.04
C TYR A 739 10.95 -32.15 -2.39
N TYR A 740 9.77 -32.73 -2.55
CA TYR A 740 9.24 -32.99 -3.88
C TYR A 740 8.36 -31.82 -4.27
N GLN A 741 8.54 -31.30 -5.47
CA GLN A 741 7.86 -30.10 -5.94
C GLN A 741 7.47 -30.22 -7.41
N CYS A 742 6.69 -29.25 -7.89
CA CYS A 742 6.52 -29.03 -9.31
C CYS A 742 7.67 -28.18 -9.85
N PHE A 743 8.21 -28.56 -11.01
CA PHE A 743 9.30 -27.82 -11.64
C PHE A 743 8.83 -26.48 -12.20
N THR A 744 7.63 -26.39 -12.74
CA THR A 744 7.09 -25.16 -13.36
C THR A 744 6.41 -24.25 -12.36
N HIS A 745 5.67 -24.82 -11.41
CA HIS A 745 4.84 -24.07 -10.48
C HIS A 745 5.35 -24.20 -9.04
N SER A 746 5.28 -23.12 -8.27
CA SER A 746 5.71 -23.13 -6.87
C SER A 746 4.59 -23.63 -5.95
N TYR A 747 4.96 -24.19 -4.80
CA TYR A 747 4.07 -24.59 -3.71
C TYR A 747 3.02 -25.65 -4.08
N LEU A 748 3.43 -26.70 -4.80
CA LEU A 748 2.55 -27.83 -5.16
C LEU A 748 2.82 -29.08 -4.31
N GLY A 749 4.02 -29.23 -3.76
CA GLY A 749 4.46 -30.43 -3.06
C GLY A 749 4.81 -30.21 -1.61
N TRP A 750 5.55 -31.16 -1.06
CA TRP A 750 5.91 -31.19 0.36
C TRP A 750 7.25 -31.89 0.57
N LYS A 751 7.53 -32.31 1.81
CA LYS A 751 8.86 -32.76 2.23
C LYS A 751 9.05 -34.26 2.18
N ILE A 752 10.28 -34.65 1.88
CA ILE A 752 10.83 -35.99 1.99
C ILE A 752 11.79 -35.99 3.18
N ARG A 753 11.59 -36.92 4.11
CA ARG A 753 12.55 -37.24 5.18
C ARG A 753 13.49 -38.33 4.68
N VAL A 754 14.77 -38.00 4.66
CA VAL A 754 15.85 -38.91 4.23
C VAL A 754 16.53 -39.47 5.46
N LEU A 755 16.35 -40.77 5.68
CA LEU A 755 16.78 -41.51 6.86
C LEU A 755 18.05 -42.30 6.59
N ASN A 756 18.81 -42.58 7.65
CA ASN A 756 19.92 -43.53 7.58
C ASN A 756 19.42 -44.97 7.71
N GLU A 757 20.23 -45.92 7.24
CA GLU A 757 19.95 -47.34 7.38
C GLU A 757 19.80 -47.71 8.87
N GLY A 758 18.68 -48.35 9.23
CA GLY A 758 18.32 -48.69 10.62
C GLY A 758 17.38 -47.71 11.35
N GLU A 759 17.27 -46.45 10.90
CA GLU A 759 16.37 -45.44 11.52
C GLU A 759 14.87 -45.73 11.26
N ASN A 760 14.55 -46.56 10.26
CA ASN A 760 13.18 -47.00 9.95
C ASN A 760 12.49 -47.81 11.08
N SER A 761 13.23 -48.25 12.10
CA SER A 761 12.76 -49.26 13.07
C SER A 761 12.28 -48.72 14.43
N SER A 762 12.26 -47.40 14.66
CA SER A 762 11.97 -46.85 16.00
C SER A 762 10.52 -46.38 16.20
N THR A 763 9.56 -47.31 16.27
CA THR A 763 8.38 -47.18 17.17
C THR A 763 7.58 -48.48 17.30
N SER A 764 8.02 -49.37 18.19
CA SER A 764 7.17 -50.18 19.09
C SER A 764 8.06 -51.09 19.94
N ARG A 765 8.77 -50.52 20.91
CA ARG A 765 9.07 -51.26 22.14
C ARG A 765 8.28 -50.59 23.24
N SER A 766 7.19 -51.25 23.61
CA SER A 766 6.45 -51.00 24.84
C SER A 766 7.44 -50.82 25.99
N ALA A 767 7.40 -49.67 26.64
CA ALA A 767 7.99 -49.49 27.96
C ALA A 767 7.20 -50.34 28.95
N GLY A 768 7.50 -51.64 29.00
CA GLY A 768 7.09 -52.55 30.05
C GLY A 768 8.22 -52.71 31.03
N ILE A 769 8.47 -51.72 31.89
CA ILE A 769 9.25 -51.88 33.13
C ILE A 769 8.64 -50.99 34.24
N SER A 770 8.12 -51.68 35.26
CA SER A 770 7.96 -51.32 36.67
C SER A 770 7.36 -49.98 37.10
N LEU A 771 6.12 -50.05 37.58
CA LEU A 771 5.67 -49.30 38.77
C LEU A 771 4.90 -50.24 39.70
N LEU A 772 5.67 -51.16 40.32
CA LEU A 772 5.26 -51.96 41.47
C LEU A 772 5.85 -51.34 42.74
N THR A 773 5.64 -50.03 42.95
CA THR A 773 6.08 -49.30 44.17
C THR A 773 5.20 -48.08 44.47
N VAL A 774 3.88 -48.23 44.45
CA VAL A 774 2.95 -47.25 45.08
C VAL A 774 2.09 -47.88 46.19
N ALA A 775 2.20 -49.20 46.43
CA ALA A 775 1.47 -49.88 47.50
C ALA A 775 2.11 -49.77 48.91
N LEU A 776 3.23 -49.05 49.08
CA LEU A 776 3.93 -48.93 50.37
C LEU A 776 3.96 -47.52 50.98
N ILE A 777 3.31 -46.53 50.35
CA ILE A 777 3.24 -45.16 50.89
C ILE A 777 1.83 -44.82 51.45
N PHE A 778 0.82 -45.66 51.21
CA PHE A 778 -0.53 -45.49 51.77
C PHE A 778 -0.78 -46.18 53.14
N GLN A 779 0.27 -46.68 53.80
CA GLN A 779 0.17 -47.25 55.17
C GLN A 779 0.87 -46.41 56.26
N ARG A 780 1.33 -45.20 55.96
CA ARG A 780 1.99 -44.31 56.94
C ARG A 780 1.34 -42.93 57.13
N LEU A 781 0.14 -42.71 56.59
CA LEU A 781 -0.66 -41.48 56.81
C LEU A 781 -1.97 -41.72 57.59
N LEU A 782 -2.10 -42.89 58.22
CA LEU A 782 -3.11 -43.18 59.25
C LEU A 782 -2.40 -43.70 60.51
N ARG A 783 -1.69 -42.79 61.19
CA ARG A 783 -1.43 -42.83 62.63
C ARG A 783 -1.03 -41.45 63.13
#